data_AF-A0A834KFL7-F1
#
_entry.id   AF-A0A834KFL7-F1
#
_cell.length_a   1.000
_cell.length_b   1.000
_cell.length_c   1.000
_cell.angle_alpha   90.00
_cell.angle_beta   90.00
_cell.angle_gamma   90.00
#
_symmetry.space_group_name_H-M   'P 1'
#
loop_
_entity.id
_entity.type
_entity.pdbx_description
1 polymer ?
#
loop_
_entity_poly.entity_id
_entity_poly.type
_entity_poly.pdbx_seq_one_letter_code
_entity_poly.pdbx_strand_id
1 'polypeptide(L)'
;MMDMEMNAALGDDESESSQSSSEGSSASSTFCNLENDYARIIKEMKTNNALAAFETDYKRLFESLYKSHKNEKELTLKCNSLTNEIVENTQKINELTKTIEINSSEIVNLKQEIDKTLKLADAAHTREQNAQEVIDNLRLNITKLAREIEVKNKQLAGEDESGVSQQKEGLLREREKLMGEMTTLKERLKNMSQYVDELEIKNINADQKISEMQETLDICTSEVSREKRGKERAEEDSRRLENELLVKNDELDNINETLQTATDNIKKLENTVKEQKIVEDKLQKELSKLTTKNLTIQTNLEHANMHIEALEKNIVEKDKIFRTTKYELNRTKEENAKNKSDKDILEKKFLKLHCEKVKLEQDIKQAITDVKNADYEITMFRKQQLEDKKYYETLMRDKNILSKANENLKEEVKALNHEILVHNLSRKKLERELNNSIFRETELKKQIETIEMEKDRCHFEVRELVEKIDDYVNEIKLKQVEIMDYKKQLRQSESKYRQQQNLFEIVRAEKNSYHKSLIEAQDDIQELKSKLQITNQQIEQLKEDISMKEADLIKKEFVLGRTEAEKESLKVDLQSARKDISNLRGEIDQMKEEEKRLRQTIHEADRDIARHKKDIDNVMNERNILGTQLVRRNDELCLQYNRLKILNGTLQRGKQQYNERLEDIRLLKLEVNKLRTEKVLLMKSIENTSDMRHEIFHLNRDLTRERLKVMALEEEVQTPLNIHRWRKLEFSDPSAYEMLNKIQFLQKRVIKMSALIIDKEKRVQDTEKLYINLREIMARQPGPQMTIALNKTRKALRDRGNKMKCLVSELNMYEVEINEYKFDMERMSKEICELKTKYYAQKRKLQKAKENKSKSLTEPILPALPPMKPKKFFGGGFNMTIATSRSSSILDSA
;
A
#
# COMPACT_ATOMS: atom_id res chain seq x y z
N MET A 1 -13.22 76.54 -45.25
CA MET A 1 -13.52 76.30 -46.68
C MET A 1 -13.05 74.87 -46.97
N MET A 2 -14.02 74.02 -47.33
CA MET A 2 -13.94 72.62 -47.78
C MET A 2 -13.65 71.50 -46.77
N ASP A 3 -14.71 70.69 -46.63
CA ASP A 3 -14.87 69.40 -45.95
C ASP A 3 -14.19 68.23 -46.69
N MET A 4 -13.86 67.15 -45.96
CA MET A 4 -14.34 65.79 -46.27
C MET A 4 -13.96 64.77 -45.18
N GLU A 5 -15.01 64.28 -44.52
CA GLU A 5 -15.37 62.87 -44.30
C GLU A 5 -14.51 61.90 -43.45
N MET A 6 -15.16 61.52 -42.32
CA MET A 6 -15.67 60.17 -41.98
C MET A 6 -14.88 59.26 -41.02
N ASN A 7 -15.55 59.07 -39.85
CA ASN A 7 -15.75 57.85 -39.06
C ASN A 7 -14.57 57.24 -38.28
N ALA A 8 -14.75 56.60 -37.12
CA ALA A 8 -15.78 56.53 -36.08
C ALA A 8 -15.21 55.58 -34.99
N ALA A 9 -15.86 55.59 -33.82
CA ALA A 9 -15.77 54.60 -32.73
C ALA A 9 -14.63 54.77 -31.70
N LEU A 10 -14.98 55.28 -30.52
CA LEU A 10 -15.12 54.51 -29.27
C LEU A 10 -15.47 55.50 -28.15
N GLY A 11 -16.73 55.50 -27.75
CA GLY A 11 -17.21 56.23 -26.57
C GLY A 11 -17.07 55.36 -25.33
N ASP A 12 -16.51 55.98 -24.29
CA ASP A 12 -16.67 55.60 -22.89
C ASP A 12 -18.15 55.45 -22.53
N ASP A 13 -18.46 54.43 -21.71
CA ASP A 13 -19.55 54.57 -20.74
C ASP A 13 -19.16 53.86 -19.44
N GLU A 14 -19.10 54.68 -18.39
CA GLU A 14 -18.95 54.30 -17.00
C GLU A 14 -20.24 53.65 -16.47
N SER A 15 -20.04 52.78 -15.47
CA SER A 15 -21.00 52.46 -14.40
C SER A 15 -22.18 51.53 -14.75
N GLU A 16 -21.98 50.23 -14.49
CA GLU A 16 -23.08 49.31 -14.15
C GLU A 16 -22.82 48.57 -12.84
N SER A 17 -23.69 48.90 -11.88
CA SER A 17 -24.27 48.06 -10.82
C SER A 17 -23.54 46.77 -10.42
N SER A 18 -22.84 46.81 -9.29
CA SER A 18 -22.69 45.63 -8.43
C SER A 18 -23.97 45.45 -7.59
N GLN A 19 -25.05 44.95 -8.22
CA GLN A 19 -26.11 44.27 -7.49
C GLN A 19 -25.58 42.88 -7.12
N SER A 20 -25.26 42.67 -5.85
CA SER A 20 -25.06 41.32 -5.31
C SER A 20 -26.38 40.57 -5.45
N SER A 21 -26.43 39.62 -6.37
CA SER A 21 -27.53 38.67 -6.54
C SER A 21 -27.70 37.82 -5.27
N SER A 22 -28.50 38.32 -4.32
CA SER A 22 -29.03 37.55 -3.21
C SER A 22 -30.24 36.73 -3.68
N GLU A 23 -30.03 35.81 -4.62
CA GLU A 23 -31.01 34.78 -4.98
C GLU A 23 -30.50 33.41 -4.49
N GLY A 24 -30.39 33.26 -3.18
CA GLY A 24 -29.93 32.03 -2.54
C GLY A 24 -30.83 31.54 -1.41
N SER A 25 -32.07 32.04 -1.29
CA SER A 25 -32.88 31.75 -0.08
C SER A 25 -34.39 31.59 -0.32
N SER A 26 -34.84 31.19 -1.51
CA SER A 26 -36.24 30.78 -1.71
C SER A 26 -36.46 29.28 -1.36
N ALA A 27 -35.49 28.42 -1.73
CA ALA A 27 -35.56 26.98 -1.48
C ALA A 27 -35.40 26.59 0.01
N SER A 28 -34.60 27.34 0.78
CA SER A 28 -34.41 27.05 2.21
C SER A 28 -35.63 27.44 3.05
N SER A 29 -36.37 28.48 2.66
CA SER A 29 -37.59 28.94 3.34
C SER A 29 -38.75 27.94 3.14
N THR A 30 -38.87 27.39 1.94
CA THR A 30 -39.92 26.42 1.59
C THR A 30 -39.72 25.07 2.29
N PHE A 31 -38.47 24.60 2.44
CA PHE A 31 -38.18 23.37 3.19
C PHE A 31 -38.45 23.50 4.69
N CYS A 32 -38.15 24.65 5.31
CA CYS A 32 -38.51 24.90 6.71
C CYS A 32 -40.03 24.89 6.95
N ASN A 33 -40.83 25.35 5.98
CA ASN A 33 -42.29 25.25 6.05
C ASN A 33 -42.77 23.79 5.96
N LEU A 34 -42.15 22.97 5.09
CA LEU A 34 -42.42 21.53 4.96
C LEU A 34 -42.10 20.75 6.25
N GLU A 35 -41.05 21.13 6.98
CA GLU A 35 -40.70 20.50 8.27
C GLU A 35 -41.71 20.81 9.37
N ASN A 36 -42.22 22.05 9.40
CA ASN A 36 -43.31 22.46 10.28
C ASN A 36 -44.63 21.75 9.92
N ASP A 37 -44.92 21.59 8.63
CA ASP A 37 -46.10 20.89 8.13
C ASP A 37 -46.05 19.40 8.45
N TYR A 38 -44.89 18.77 8.29
CA TYR A 38 -44.65 17.39 8.70
C TYR A 38 -44.90 17.18 10.19
N ALA A 39 -44.38 18.06 11.06
CA ALA A 39 -44.59 17.96 12.50
C ALA A 39 -46.08 18.09 12.88
N ARG A 40 -46.81 18.96 12.20
CA ARG A 40 -48.26 19.13 12.35
C ARG A 40 -49.05 17.91 11.87
N ILE A 41 -48.76 17.42 10.66
CA ILE A 41 -49.47 16.28 10.04
C ILE A 41 -49.22 14.98 10.83
N ILE A 42 -47.99 14.73 11.30
CA ILE A 42 -47.69 13.59 12.19
C ILE A 42 -48.53 13.66 13.48
N LYS A 43 -48.71 14.85 14.04
CA LYS A 43 -49.50 15.05 15.26
C LYS A 43 -50.98 14.79 15.01
N GLU A 44 -51.50 15.21 13.86
CA GLU A 44 -52.89 14.97 13.43
C GLU A 44 -53.14 13.49 13.07
N MET A 45 -52.21 12.82 12.40
CA MET A 45 -52.30 11.39 12.06
C MET A 45 -52.30 10.50 13.31
N LYS A 46 -51.60 10.88 14.38
CA LYS A 46 -51.64 10.18 15.67
C LYS A 46 -52.99 10.31 16.39
N THR A 47 -53.74 11.38 16.14
CA THR A 47 -55.05 11.61 16.76
C THR A 47 -56.21 10.94 16.02
N ASN A 48 -56.01 10.53 14.76
CA ASN A 48 -57.04 9.93 13.92
C ASN A 48 -56.71 8.45 13.61
N ASN A 49 -57.48 7.52 14.17
CA ASN A 49 -57.26 6.06 14.05
C ASN A 49 -57.23 5.55 12.60
N ALA A 50 -57.92 6.21 11.66
CA ALA A 50 -57.90 5.82 10.24
C ALA A 50 -56.57 6.19 9.53
N LEU A 51 -55.86 7.21 10.03
CA LEU A 51 -54.63 7.73 9.43
C LEU A 51 -53.35 7.21 10.11
N ALA A 52 -53.46 6.66 11.33
CA ALA A 52 -52.34 6.08 12.06
C ALA A 52 -51.60 4.96 11.29
N ALA A 53 -52.31 4.20 10.44
CA ALA A 53 -51.73 3.16 9.60
C ALA A 53 -50.75 3.70 8.53
N PHE A 54 -50.90 4.97 8.13
CA PHE A 54 -50.05 5.61 7.12
C PHE A 54 -48.92 6.46 7.72
N GLU A 55 -48.86 6.59 9.06
CA GLU A 55 -47.85 7.40 9.75
C GLU A 55 -46.42 6.92 9.42
N THR A 56 -46.20 5.60 9.41
CA THR A 56 -44.89 5.01 9.09
C THR A 56 -44.45 5.27 7.65
N ASP A 57 -45.38 5.24 6.70
CA ASP A 57 -45.07 5.49 5.28
C ASP A 57 -44.81 6.99 5.04
N TYR A 58 -45.58 7.86 5.69
CA TYR A 58 -45.37 9.31 5.63
C TYR A 58 -44.03 9.73 6.27
N LYS A 59 -43.65 9.13 7.41
CA LYS A 59 -42.31 9.30 8.00
C LYS A 59 -41.21 8.89 7.05
N ARG A 60 -41.31 7.70 6.44
CA ARG A 60 -40.32 7.20 5.49
C ARG A 60 -40.17 8.12 4.28
N LEU A 61 -41.29 8.66 3.77
CA LEU A 61 -41.29 9.59 2.65
C LEU A 61 -40.59 10.92 3.01
N PHE A 62 -40.92 11.49 4.17
CA PHE A 62 -40.30 12.73 4.65
C PHE A 62 -38.81 12.54 4.95
N GLU A 63 -38.40 11.42 5.56
CA GLU A 63 -36.99 11.09 5.79
C GLU A 63 -36.21 10.97 4.48
N SER A 64 -36.82 10.39 3.43
CA SER A 64 -36.20 10.30 2.10
C SER A 64 -36.06 11.68 1.46
N LEU A 65 -37.10 12.53 1.56
CA LEU A 65 -37.07 13.91 1.08
C LEU A 65 -36.01 14.74 1.82
N TYR A 66 -35.91 14.57 3.14
CA TYR A 66 -34.94 15.26 4.00
C TYR A 66 -33.50 14.88 3.66
N LYS A 67 -33.24 13.58 3.45
CA LYS A 67 -31.92 13.11 2.97
C LYS A 67 -31.59 13.69 1.59
N SER A 68 -32.56 13.72 0.67
CA SER A 68 -32.37 14.31 -0.66
C SER A 68 -32.04 15.80 -0.59
N HIS A 69 -32.78 16.57 0.21
CA HIS A 69 -32.55 18.01 0.37
C HIS A 69 -31.21 18.32 1.06
N LYS A 70 -30.82 17.50 2.06
CA LYS A 70 -29.50 17.62 2.69
C LYS A 70 -28.37 17.38 1.68
N ASN A 71 -28.50 16.33 0.86
CA ASN A 71 -27.53 16.03 -0.19
C ASN A 71 -27.48 17.13 -1.26
N GLU A 72 -28.63 17.66 -1.67
CA GLU A 72 -28.72 18.80 -2.59
C GLU A 72 -28.01 20.04 -2.03
N LYS A 73 -28.20 20.34 -0.74
CA LYS A 73 -27.53 21.45 -0.04
C LYS A 73 -26.01 21.26 0.04
N GLU A 74 -25.55 20.05 0.34
CA GLU A 74 -24.11 19.72 0.34
C GLU A 74 -23.50 19.84 -1.05
N LEU A 75 -24.20 19.38 -2.09
CA LEU A 75 -23.77 19.49 -3.48
C LEU A 75 -23.75 20.94 -3.96
N THR A 76 -24.76 21.75 -3.62
CA THR A 76 -24.77 23.19 -3.97
C THR A 76 -23.66 23.97 -3.26
N LEU A 77 -23.37 23.68 -1.99
CA LEU A 77 -22.22 24.26 -1.30
C LEU A 77 -20.90 23.89 -1.98
N LYS A 78 -20.77 22.64 -2.44
CA LYS A 78 -19.58 22.18 -3.15
C LYS A 78 -19.45 22.79 -4.55
N CYS A 79 -20.56 22.92 -5.29
CA CYS A 79 -20.57 23.64 -6.55
C CYS A 79 -20.18 25.12 -6.36
N ASN A 80 -20.67 25.77 -5.31
CA ASN A 80 -20.31 27.15 -5.00
C ASN A 80 -18.83 27.29 -4.62
N SER A 81 -18.26 26.35 -3.85
CA SER A 81 -16.82 26.39 -3.54
C SER A 81 -15.98 26.20 -4.80
N LEU A 82 -16.33 25.23 -5.64
CA LEU A 82 -15.64 24.98 -6.91
C LEU A 82 -15.78 26.17 -7.87
N THR A 83 -16.93 26.84 -7.89
CA THR A 83 -17.13 28.05 -8.70
C THR A 83 -16.24 29.20 -8.20
N ASN A 84 -16.14 29.39 -6.88
CA ASN A 84 -15.25 30.39 -6.30
C ASN A 84 -13.77 30.08 -6.61
N GLU A 85 -13.36 28.82 -6.51
CA GLU A 85 -12.00 28.38 -6.88
C GLU A 85 -11.71 28.62 -8.37
N ILE A 86 -12.68 28.38 -9.25
CA ILE A 86 -12.53 28.69 -10.68
C ILE A 86 -12.37 30.20 -10.89
N VAL A 87 -13.15 31.03 -10.21
CA VAL A 87 -13.04 32.50 -10.30
C VAL A 87 -11.67 32.98 -9.80
N GLU A 88 -11.21 32.50 -8.64
CA GLU A 88 -9.88 32.84 -8.11
C GLU A 88 -8.75 32.39 -9.04
N ASN A 89 -8.84 31.18 -9.58
CA ASN A 89 -7.83 30.67 -10.53
C ASN A 89 -7.85 31.48 -11.84
N THR A 90 -9.02 31.90 -12.31
CA THR A 90 -9.14 32.75 -13.50
C THR A 90 -8.52 34.13 -13.24
N GLN A 91 -8.70 34.70 -12.05
CA GLN A 91 -8.04 35.95 -11.66
C GLN A 91 -6.51 35.80 -11.64
N LYS A 92 -5.99 34.73 -11.03
CA LYS A 92 -4.54 34.43 -11.02
C LYS A 92 -3.98 34.26 -12.44
N ILE A 93 -4.70 33.56 -13.32
CA ILE A 93 -4.30 33.40 -14.72
C ILE A 93 -4.26 34.77 -15.44
N ASN A 94 -5.23 35.65 -15.20
CA ASN A 94 -5.24 36.98 -15.80
C ASN A 94 -4.09 37.86 -15.28
N GLU A 95 -3.75 37.78 -14.00
CA GLU A 95 -2.59 38.46 -13.43
C GLU A 95 -1.29 37.94 -14.04
N LEU A 96 -1.12 36.63 -14.13
CA LEU A 96 0.04 36.01 -14.77
C LEU A 96 0.15 36.41 -16.25
N THR A 97 -0.97 36.42 -16.97
CA THR A 97 -1.00 36.85 -18.38
C THR A 97 -0.55 38.31 -18.53
N LYS A 98 -1.02 39.22 -17.66
CA LYS A 98 -0.55 40.61 -17.64
C LYS A 98 0.94 40.72 -17.34
N THR A 99 1.48 39.94 -16.39
CA THR A 99 2.93 39.95 -16.12
C THR A 99 3.73 39.43 -17.31
N ILE A 100 3.24 38.43 -18.03
CA ILE A 100 3.88 37.91 -19.24
C ILE A 100 3.86 38.96 -20.35
N GLU A 101 2.76 39.69 -20.54
CA GLU A 101 2.68 40.78 -21.52
C GLU A 101 3.67 41.90 -21.20
N ILE A 102 3.76 42.33 -19.94
CA ILE A 102 4.73 43.35 -19.49
C ILE A 102 6.16 42.86 -19.75
N ASN A 103 6.50 41.65 -19.32
CA ASN A 103 7.83 41.07 -19.53
C ASN A 103 8.15 40.93 -21.02
N SER A 104 7.17 40.57 -21.86
CA SER A 104 7.37 40.48 -23.31
C SER A 104 7.70 41.85 -23.93
N SER A 105 7.07 42.91 -23.42
CA SER A 105 7.34 44.29 -23.86
C SER A 105 8.73 44.76 -23.43
N GLU A 106 9.16 44.42 -22.21
CA GLU A 106 10.51 44.71 -21.72
C GLU A 106 11.58 43.96 -22.52
N ILE A 107 11.34 42.69 -22.85
CA ILE A 107 12.26 41.91 -23.70
C ILE A 107 12.41 42.53 -25.08
N VAL A 108 11.33 43.06 -25.68
CA VAL A 108 11.40 43.76 -26.96
C VAL A 108 12.23 45.05 -26.84
N ASN A 109 12.04 45.81 -25.76
CA ASN A 109 12.81 47.03 -25.50
C ASN A 109 14.30 46.75 -25.30
N LEU A 110 14.64 45.73 -24.50
CA LEU A 110 16.01 45.30 -24.27
C LEU A 110 16.68 44.79 -25.55
N LYS A 111 15.95 44.06 -26.40
CA LYS A 111 16.47 43.66 -27.73
C LYS A 111 16.77 44.87 -28.62
N GLN A 112 15.93 45.91 -28.59
CA GLN A 112 16.20 47.15 -29.33
C GLN A 112 17.41 47.91 -28.78
N GLU A 113 17.66 47.89 -27.47
CA GLU A 113 18.86 48.47 -26.86
C GLU A 113 20.13 47.69 -27.22
N ILE A 114 20.05 46.35 -27.26
CA ILE A 114 21.14 45.50 -27.72
C ILE A 114 21.48 45.80 -29.18
N ASP A 115 20.49 45.92 -30.06
CA ASP A 115 20.73 46.29 -31.47
C ASP A 115 21.33 47.69 -31.62
N LYS A 116 20.95 48.65 -30.77
CA LYS A 116 21.54 50.00 -30.76
C LYS A 116 22.98 49.97 -30.29
N THR A 117 23.29 49.21 -29.24
CA THR A 117 24.65 49.09 -28.69
C THR A 117 25.58 48.33 -29.63
N LEU A 118 25.09 47.28 -30.31
CA LEU A 118 25.83 46.59 -31.37
C LEU A 118 26.17 47.54 -32.53
N LYS A 119 25.21 48.33 -33.02
CA LYS A 119 25.49 49.33 -34.07
C LYS A 119 26.49 50.39 -33.63
N LEU A 120 26.47 50.79 -32.35
CA LEU A 120 27.46 51.72 -31.80
C LEU A 120 28.85 51.08 -31.69
N ALA A 121 28.93 49.79 -31.35
CA ALA A 121 30.17 49.03 -31.31
C ALA A 121 30.77 48.85 -32.73
N ASP A 122 29.95 48.52 -33.73
CA ASP A 122 30.38 48.43 -35.12
C ASP A 122 30.85 49.80 -35.65
N ALA A 123 30.16 50.89 -35.27
CA ALA A 123 30.58 52.26 -35.58
C ALA A 123 31.89 52.66 -34.88
N ALA A 124 32.16 52.15 -33.68
CA ALA A 124 33.42 52.37 -32.98
C ALA A 124 34.56 51.56 -33.64
N HIS A 125 34.29 50.31 -34.01
CA HIS A 125 35.29 49.44 -34.65
C HIS A 125 35.67 49.95 -36.05
N THR A 126 34.71 50.45 -36.83
CA THR A 126 35.00 51.10 -38.12
C THR A 126 35.80 52.40 -37.96
N ARG A 127 35.57 53.20 -36.91
CA ARG A 127 36.42 54.37 -36.60
C ARG A 127 37.84 53.97 -36.20
N GLU A 128 37.99 52.90 -35.44
CA GLU A 128 39.29 52.35 -35.04
C GLU A 128 40.06 51.83 -36.24
N GLN A 129 39.40 51.10 -37.15
CA GLN A 129 40.01 50.62 -38.39
C GLN A 129 40.46 51.78 -39.29
N ASN A 130 39.63 52.82 -39.44
CA ASN A 130 40.00 54.02 -40.18
C ASN A 130 41.17 54.77 -39.52
N ALA A 131 41.20 54.87 -38.20
CA ALA A 131 42.32 55.47 -37.47
C ALA A 131 43.62 54.67 -37.65
N GLN A 132 43.51 53.34 -37.69
CA GLN A 132 44.64 52.45 -37.92
C GLN A 132 45.20 52.58 -39.34
N GLU A 133 44.33 52.68 -40.36
CA GLU A 133 44.74 52.97 -41.74
C GLU A 133 45.38 54.35 -41.88
N VAL A 134 44.90 55.36 -41.15
CA VAL A 134 45.54 56.70 -41.10
C VAL A 134 46.91 56.63 -40.43
N ILE A 135 47.06 55.88 -39.34
CA ILE A 135 48.35 55.68 -38.66
C ILE A 135 49.34 54.95 -39.57
N ASP A 136 48.91 53.92 -40.29
CA ASP A 136 49.79 53.17 -41.20
C ASP A 136 50.18 54.01 -42.42
N ASN A 137 49.29 54.86 -42.94
CA ASN A 137 49.62 55.84 -43.97
C ASN A 137 50.60 56.92 -43.47
N LEU A 138 50.44 57.41 -42.23
CA LEU A 138 51.38 58.36 -41.62
C LEU A 138 52.75 57.73 -41.37
N ARG A 139 52.81 56.45 -40.98
CA ARG A 139 54.06 55.68 -40.87
C ARG A 139 54.75 55.47 -42.22
N LEU A 140 53.97 55.26 -43.29
CA LEU A 140 54.48 55.18 -44.65
C LEU A 140 55.04 56.54 -45.15
N ASN A 141 54.43 57.66 -44.73
CA ASN A 141 54.91 59.00 -45.08
C ASN A 141 56.15 59.40 -44.27
N ILE A 142 56.24 59.03 -42.99
CA ILE A 142 57.45 59.22 -42.17
C ILE A 142 58.63 58.44 -42.76
N THR A 143 58.42 57.22 -43.26
CA THR A 143 59.47 56.43 -43.91
C THR A 143 59.86 56.92 -45.31
N LYS A 144 59.02 57.73 -45.97
CA LYS A 144 59.37 58.44 -47.22
C LYS A 144 60.14 59.74 -46.95
N LEU A 145 59.71 60.55 -45.98
CA LEU A 145 60.39 61.79 -45.59
C LEU A 145 61.77 61.53 -44.93
N ALA A 146 61.91 60.44 -44.18
CA ALA A 146 63.21 60.00 -43.67
C ALA A 146 64.22 59.66 -44.80
N ARG A 147 63.74 59.13 -45.94
CA ARG A 147 64.57 58.84 -47.12
C ARG A 147 64.95 60.07 -47.93
N GLU A 148 64.15 61.14 -47.91
CA GLU A 148 64.46 62.41 -48.59
C GLU A 148 65.47 63.27 -47.80
N ILE A 149 65.44 63.19 -46.47
CA ILE A 149 66.43 63.87 -45.59
C ILE A 149 67.82 63.21 -45.70
N GLU A 150 67.87 61.90 -45.97
CA GLU A 150 69.13 61.16 -46.16
C GLU A 150 69.82 61.44 -47.51
N VAL A 151 69.06 61.89 -48.53
CA VAL A 151 69.58 62.24 -49.87
C VAL A 151 69.98 63.72 -49.98
N LYS A 152 69.38 64.63 -49.20
CA LYS A 152 69.73 66.07 -49.22
C LYS A 152 70.98 66.47 -48.41
N ASN A 153 71.45 65.63 -47.49
CA ASN A 153 72.64 65.93 -46.68
C ASN A 153 73.99 65.54 -47.33
N LYS A 154 74.01 65.20 -48.63
CA LYS A 154 75.23 64.83 -49.39
C LYS A 154 75.64 65.81 -50.50
N GLN A 155 75.00 66.96 -50.62
CA GLN A 155 75.40 68.00 -51.57
C GLN A 155 75.29 69.36 -50.89
N LEU A 156 76.44 70.00 -50.61
CA LEU A 156 76.74 71.43 -50.83
C LEU A 156 77.99 71.84 -50.02
N ALA A 157 79.09 72.06 -50.75
CA ALA A 157 80.30 72.74 -50.31
C ALA A 157 80.75 73.72 -51.42
N GLY A 158 81.27 74.88 -51.01
CA GLY A 158 81.99 75.90 -51.81
C GLY A 158 81.10 77.04 -52.35
N GLU A 159 81.48 78.30 -52.47
CA GLU A 159 82.72 79.12 -52.32
C GLU A 159 82.23 80.60 -52.54
N ASP A 160 82.56 81.65 -51.78
CA ASP A 160 83.74 82.57 -51.76
C ASP A 160 83.42 84.04 -52.15
N GLU A 161 84.09 84.96 -51.41
CA GLU A 161 84.72 86.28 -51.73
C GLU A 161 83.99 87.37 -52.58
N SER A 162 84.23 88.69 -52.52
CA SER A 162 85.23 89.64 -51.96
C SER A 162 84.58 91.06 -51.96
N GLY A 163 85.00 92.04 -51.16
CA GLY A 163 86.02 93.04 -51.53
C GLY A 163 85.52 94.49 -51.32
N VAL A 164 86.23 95.28 -50.50
CA VAL A 164 85.88 96.65 -50.07
C VAL A 164 86.99 97.62 -50.52
N SER A 165 86.62 98.84 -50.96
CA SER A 165 87.19 100.11 -50.47
C SER A 165 87.11 101.23 -51.52
N GLN A 166 86.41 102.33 -51.17
CA GLN A 166 86.80 103.71 -51.49
C GLN A 166 86.01 104.67 -50.58
N GLN A 167 86.35 104.62 -49.29
CA GLN A 167 85.85 105.46 -48.21
C GLN A 167 86.61 106.80 -48.15
N LYS A 168 85.94 107.90 -48.46
CA LYS A 168 86.07 109.14 -47.66
C LYS A 168 85.01 110.20 -47.97
N GLU A 169 84.49 110.22 -49.20
CA GLU A 169 83.34 111.06 -49.57
C GLU A 169 82.00 110.37 -49.25
N GLY A 170 82.03 109.05 -49.17
CA GLY A 170 80.97 108.22 -48.59
C GLY A 170 80.67 108.55 -47.14
N LEU A 171 81.64 108.96 -46.31
CA LEU A 171 81.45 109.08 -44.85
C LEU A 171 80.40 110.11 -44.42
N LEU A 172 80.15 111.17 -45.21
CA LEU A 172 79.09 112.15 -44.92
C LEU A 172 77.71 111.69 -45.38
N ARG A 173 77.61 111.02 -46.55
CA ARG A 173 76.38 110.31 -46.95
C ARG A 173 76.14 109.07 -46.10
N GLU A 174 77.18 108.43 -45.59
CA GLU A 174 77.12 107.35 -44.62
C GLU A 174 76.64 107.90 -43.29
N ARG A 175 77.00 109.11 -42.85
CA ARG A 175 76.41 109.64 -41.61
C ARG A 175 74.90 109.84 -41.74
N GLU A 176 74.41 110.36 -42.87
CA GLU A 176 72.97 110.51 -43.11
C GLU A 176 72.27 109.17 -43.39
N LYS A 177 72.90 108.26 -44.14
CA LYS A 177 72.42 106.88 -44.31
C LYS A 177 72.42 106.14 -42.99
N LEU A 178 73.46 106.23 -42.17
CA LEU A 178 73.58 105.62 -40.85
C LEU A 178 72.58 106.23 -39.88
N MET A 179 72.23 107.51 -40.00
CA MET A 179 71.14 108.10 -39.21
C MET A 179 69.78 107.56 -39.66
N GLY A 180 69.53 107.42 -40.97
CA GLY A 180 68.33 106.77 -41.51
C GLY A 180 68.24 105.27 -41.20
N GLU A 181 69.37 104.57 -41.25
CA GLU A 181 69.55 103.18 -40.83
C GLU A 181 69.37 103.08 -39.32
N MET A 182 69.81 104.05 -38.52
CA MET A 182 69.62 104.05 -37.08
C MET A 182 68.17 104.34 -36.70
N THR A 183 67.44 105.19 -37.44
CA THR A 183 66.00 105.38 -37.25
C THR A 183 65.20 104.16 -37.66
N THR A 184 65.52 103.52 -38.80
CA THR A 184 64.86 102.29 -39.23
C THR A 184 65.21 101.10 -38.34
N LEU A 185 66.45 101.02 -37.82
CA LEU A 185 66.86 100.03 -36.84
C LEU A 185 66.19 100.26 -35.48
N LYS A 186 65.99 101.51 -35.05
CA LYS A 186 65.21 101.83 -33.85
C LYS A 186 63.75 101.45 -34.00
N GLU A 187 63.14 101.72 -35.15
CA GLU A 187 61.77 101.34 -35.44
C GLU A 187 61.63 99.81 -35.56
N ARG A 188 62.61 99.14 -36.18
CA ARG A 188 62.71 97.67 -36.21
C ARG A 188 62.92 97.08 -34.82
N LEU A 189 63.74 97.69 -33.96
CA LEU A 189 63.92 97.28 -32.56
C LEU A 189 62.63 97.44 -31.77
N LYS A 190 61.89 98.53 -31.98
CA LYS A 190 60.58 98.75 -31.34
C LYS A 190 59.57 97.70 -31.78
N ASN A 191 59.49 97.41 -33.08
CA ASN A 191 58.60 96.36 -33.60
C ASN A 191 59.02 94.96 -33.14
N MET A 192 60.31 94.67 -33.07
CA MET A 192 60.82 93.40 -32.53
C MET A 192 60.56 93.29 -31.02
N SER A 193 60.69 94.38 -30.25
CA SER A 193 60.34 94.40 -28.82
C SER A 193 58.85 94.14 -28.63
N GLN A 194 57.98 94.80 -29.39
CA GLN A 194 56.53 94.54 -29.37
C GLN A 194 56.21 93.10 -29.75
N TYR A 195 56.91 92.54 -30.75
CA TYR A 195 56.75 91.15 -31.14
C TYR A 195 57.23 90.17 -30.04
N VAL A 196 58.32 90.50 -29.34
CA VAL A 196 58.79 89.72 -28.18
C VAL A 196 57.78 89.79 -27.04
N ASP A 197 57.24 90.97 -26.71
CA ASP A 197 56.21 91.12 -25.69
C ASP A 197 54.94 90.33 -26.06
N GLU A 198 54.52 90.35 -27.33
CA GLU A 198 53.40 89.54 -27.82
C GLU A 198 53.68 88.04 -27.72
N LEU A 199 54.91 87.60 -28.00
CA LEU A 199 55.32 86.20 -27.85
C LEU A 199 55.38 85.78 -26.38
N GLU A 200 55.86 86.64 -25.49
CA GLU A 200 55.86 86.38 -24.03
C GLU A 200 54.43 86.24 -23.50
N ILE A 201 53.51 87.13 -23.90
CA ILE A 201 52.09 87.03 -23.54
C ILE A 201 51.49 85.73 -24.09
N LYS A 202 51.78 85.37 -25.35
CA LYS A 202 51.33 84.10 -25.94
C LYS A 202 51.90 82.89 -25.20
N ASN A 203 53.15 82.96 -24.75
CA ASN A 203 53.79 81.88 -24.02
C ASN A 203 53.19 81.72 -22.61
N ILE A 204 52.95 82.82 -21.89
CA ILE A 204 52.25 82.80 -20.60
C ILE A 204 50.83 82.22 -20.76
N ASN A 205 50.10 82.62 -21.80
CA ASN A 205 48.78 82.06 -22.08
C ASN A 205 48.83 80.57 -22.44
N ALA A 206 49.87 80.14 -23.17
CA ALA A 206 50.09 78.72 -23.48
C ALA A 206 50.42 77.92 -22.21
N ASP A 207 51.27 78.45 -21.32
CA ASP A 207 51.63 77.82 -20.05
C ASP A 207 50.42 77.73 -19.10
N GLN A 208 49.59 78.78 -19.02
CA GLN A 208 48.32 78.75 -18.30
C GLN A 208 47.40 77.66 -18.85
N LYS A 209 47.26 77.58 -20.17
CA LYS A 209 46.44 76.56 -20.82
C LYS A 209 46.99 75.15 -20.60
N ILE A 210 48.31 74.97 -20.57
CA ILE A 210 48.94 73.69 -20.21
C ILE A 210 48.61 73.34 -18.76
N SER A 211 48.69 74.28 -17.83
CA SER A 211 48.34 74.06 -16.42
C SER A 211 46.87 73.67 -16.24
N GLU A 212 45.94 74.36 -16.91
CA GLU A 212 44.51 74.02 -16.90
C GLU A 212 44.25 72.62 -17.50
N MET A 213 44.91 72.29 -18.61
CA MET A 213 44.83 70.97 -19.22
C MET A 213 45.43 69.87 -18.31
N GLN A 214 46.48 70.19 -17.56
CA GLN A 214 47.08 69.27 -16.59
C GLN A 214 46.13 69.00 -15.42
N GLU A 215 45.51 70.05 -14.86
CA GLU A 215 44.54 69.93 -13.76
C GLU A 215 43.30 69.14 -14.18
N THR A 216 42.77 69.40 -15.37
CA THR A 216 41.65 68.61 -15.93
C THR A 216 42.03 67.16 -16.18
N LEU A 217 43.27 66.87 -16.61
CA LEU A 217 43.76 65.50 -16.78
C LEU A 217 43.90 64.79 -15.42
N ASP A 218 44.37 65.47 -14.38
CA ASP A 218 44.44 64.93 -13.02
C ASP A 218 43.04 64.65 -12.44
N ILE A 219 42.06 65.53 -12.69
CA ILE A 219 40.66 65.28 -12.33
C ILE A 219 40.13 64.07 -13.09
N CYS A 220 40.28 64.01 -14.41
CA CYS A 220 39.81 62.88 -15.22
C CYS A 220 40.46 61.55 -14.82
N THR A 221 41.75 61.53 -14.49
CA THR A 221 42.43 60.30 -14.03
C THR A 221 41.93 59.84 -12.67
N SER A 222 41.62 60.78 -11.76
CA SER A 222 41.01 60.47 -10.47
C SER A 222 39.57 59.92 -10.63
N GLU A 223 38.79 60.47 -11.57
CA GLU A 223 37.45 60.01 -11.91
C GLU A 223 37.46 58.61 -12.53
N VAL A 224 38.35 58.36 -13.51
CA VAL A 224 38.54 57.02 -14.10
C VAL A 224 38.94 56.00 -13.03
N SER A 225 39.79 56.38 -12.08
CA SER A 225 40.19 55.50 -10.96
C SER A 225 39.05 55.24 -9.96
N ARG A 226 38.11 56.18 -9.81
CA ARG A 226 36.89 56.00 -9.01
C ARG A 226 35.90 55.08 -9.72
N GLU A 227 35.64 55.34 -11.01
CA GLU A 227 34.75 54.52 -11.84
C GLU A 227 35.28 53.08 -11.99
N LYS A 228 36.58 52.89 -12.17
CA LYS A 228 37.19 51.55 -12.21
C LYS A 228 36.94 50.76 -10.93
N ARG A 229 37.09 51.39 -9.75
CA ARG A 229 36.77 50.75 -8.46
C ARG A 229 35.27 50.51 -8.29
N GLY A 230 34.41 51.37 -8.84
CA GLY A 230 32.97 51.16 -8.86
C GLY A 230 32.60 49.94 -9.72
N LYS A 231 33.18 49.85 -10.92
CA LYS A 231 33.02 48.72 -11.83
C LYS A 231 33.51 47.41 -11.22
N GLU A 232 34.71 47.37 -10.62
CA GLU A 232 35.25 46.17 -9.97
C GLU A 232 34.33 45.65 -8.87
N ARG A 233 33.76 46.55 -8.03
CA ARG A 233 32.77 46.16 -7.02
C ARG A 233 31.48 45.62 -7.63
N ALA A 234 30.95 46.29 -8.66
CA ALA A 234 29.76 45.83 -9.36
C ALA A 234 29.97 44.46 -10.03
N GLU A 235 31.15 44.20 -10.59
CA GLU A 235 31.53 42.89 -11.16
C GLU A 235 31.71 41.81 -10.09
N GLU A 236 32.21 42.15 -8.91
CA GLU A 236 32.26 41.23 -7.76
C GLU A 236 30.86 40.91 -7.22
N ASP A 237 30.00 41.91 -7.09
CA ASP A 237 28.60 41.73 -6.68
C ASP A 237 27.81 40.91 -7.72
N SER A 238 27.99 41.17 -9.02
CA SER A 238 27.36 40.40 -10.10
C SER A 238 27.78 38.94 -10.06
N ARG A 239 29.09 38.67 -9.90
CA ARG A 239 29.59 37.29 -9.76
C ARG A 239 29.09 36.60 -8.50
N ARG A 240 28.95 37.33 -7.40
CA ARG A 240 28.35 36.78 -6.17
C ARG A 240 26.89 36.38 -6.41
N LEU A 241 26.10 37.28 -7.01
CA LEU A 241 24.69 37.02 -7.32
C LEU A 241 24.52 35.89 -8.35
N GLU A 242 25.39 35.79 -9.35
CA GLU A 242 25.39 34.66 -10.29
C GLU A 242 25.66 33.32 -9.59
N ASN A 243 26.63 33.27 -8.66
CA ASN A 243 26.89 32.08 -7.87
C ASN A 243 25.73 31.74 -6.93
N GLU A 244 25.11 32.73 -6.30
CA GLU A 244 23.91 32.53 -5.46
C GLU A 244 22.73 32.00 -6.30
N LEU A 245 22.54 32.51 -7.52
CA LEU A 245 21.53 32.01 -8.45
C LEU A 245 21.82 30.57 -8.89
N LEU A 246 23.08 30.21 -9.16
CA LEU A 246 23.45 28.84 -9.49
C LEU A 246 23.14 27.87 -8.34
N VAL A 247 23.53 28.21 -7.12
CA VAL A 247 23.22 27.39 -5.93
C VAL A 247 21.70 27.26 -5.74
N LYS A 248 20.95 28.36 -5.91
CA LYS A 248 19.49 28.33 -5.82
C LYS A 248 18.84 27.51 -6.93
N ASN A 249 19.42 27.50 -8.12
CA ASN A 249 18.95 26.67 -9.23
C ASN A 249 19.22 25.18 -8.96
N ASP A 250 20.40 24.83 -8.44
CA ASP A 250 20.73 23.46 -8.03
C ASP A 250 19.81 22.98 -6.88
N GLU A 251 19.51 23.85 -5.90
CA GLU A 251 18.52 23.57 -4.86
C GLU A 251 17.12 23.33 -5.46
N LEU A 252 16.69 24.15 -6.42
CA LEU A 252 15.40 24.00 -7.11
C LEU A 252 15.34 22.69 -7.90
N ASP A 253 16.40 22.32 -8.60
CA ASP A 253 16.46 21.06 -9.34
C ASP A 253 16.40 19.85 -8.40
N ASN A 254 17.12 19.89 -7.27
CA ASN A 254 17.01 18.86 -6.23
C ASN A 254 15.59 18.78 -5.64
N ILE A 255 14.95 19.92 -5.38
CA ILE A 255 13.55 19.96 -4.91
C ILE A 255 12.61 19.42 -5.98
N ASN A 256 12.82 19.72 -7.25
CA ASN A 256 12.02 19.19 -8.36
C ASN A 256 12.17 17.66 -8.50
N GLU A 257 13.38 17.12 -8.35
CA GLU A 257 13.61 15.66 -8.34
C GLU A 257 12.93 14.99 -7.14
N THR A 258 13.03 15.57 -5.94
CA THR A 258 12.32 15.04 -4.76
C THR A 258 10.80 15.14 -4.91
N LEU A 259 10.28 16.19 -5.53
CA LEU A 259 8.85 16.33 -5.81
C LEU A 259 8.37 15.34 -6.89
N GLN A 260 9.20 15.08 -7.90
CA GLN A 260 8.93 14.06 -8.93
C GLN A 260 8.90 12.65 -8.32
N THR A 261 9.87 12.31 -7.46
CA THR A 261 9.86 11.01 -6.76
C THR A 261 8.68 10.87 -5.80
N ALA A 262 8.31 11.94 -5.08
CA ALA A 262 7.14 11.97 -4.22
C ALA A 262 5.84 11.79 -5.02
N THR A 263 5.68 12.47 -6.16
CA THR A 263 4.49 12.31 -7.02
C THR A 263 4.40 10.92 -7.64
N ASP A 264 5.52 10.30 -8.02
CA ASP A 264 5.53 8.91 -8.50
C ASP A 264 5.19 7.91 -7.39
N ASN A 265 5.62 8.18 -6.16
CA ASN A 265 5.22 7.39 -4.99
C ASN A 265 3.73 7.55 -4.67
N ILE A 266 3.18 8.76 -4.76
CA ILE A 266 1.73 9.00 -4.62
C ILE A 266 0.95 8.21 -5.67
N LYS A 267 1.35 8.25 -6.95
CA LYS A 267 0.69 7.45 -8.01
C LYS A 267 0.73 5.94 -7.73
N LYS A 268 1.86 5.42 -7.23
CA LYS A 268 1.96 4.00 -6.82
C LYS A 268 1.00 3.69 -5.68
N LEU A 269 0.95 4.54 -4.64
CA LEU A 269 0.03 4.37 -3.52
C LEU A 269 -1.43 4.45 -3.96
N GLU A 270 -1.79 5.40 -4.82
CA GLU A 270 -3.14 5.51 -5.39
C GLU A 270 -3.54 4.24 -6.17
N ASN A 271 -2.61 3.64 -6.93
CA ASN A 271 -2.87 2.39 -7.62
C ASN A 271 -3.07 1.22 -6.64
N THR A 272 -2.25 1.13 -5.59
CA THR A 272 -2.43 0.09 -4.56
C THR A 272 -3.76 0.25 -3.81
N VAL A 273 -4.21 1.49 -3.54
CA VAL A 273 -5.51 1.76 -2.92
C VAL A 273 -6.67 1.37 -3.86
N LYS A 274 -6.54 1.63 -5.17
CA LYS A 274 -7.53 1.18 -6.16
C LYS A 274 -7.62 -0.34 -6.23
N GLU A 275 -6.48 -1.03 -6.22
CA GLU A 275 -6.43 -2.49 -6.18
C GLU A 275 -7.06 -3.05 -4.90
N GLN A 276 -6.75 -2.47 -3.74
CA GLN A 276 -7.33 -2.86 -2.45
C GLN A 276 -8.85 -2.66 -2.44
N LYS A 277 -9.38 -1.55 -2.97
CA LYS A 277 -10.83 -1.33 -3.10
C LYS A 277 -11.51 -2.40 -3.96
N ILE A 278 -10.89 -2.81 -5.06
CA ILE A 278 -11.44 -3.89 -5.91
C ILE A 278 -11.49 -5.22 -5.14
N VAL A 279 -10.49 -5.51 -4.32
CA VAL A 279 -10.46 -6.70 -3.47
C VAL A 279 -11.53 -6.60 -2.37
N GLU A 280 -11.67 -5.44 -1.73
CA GLU A 280 -12.71 -5.17 -0.72
C GLU A 280 -14.12 -5.39 -1.30
N ASP A 281 -14.42 -4.83 -2.48
CA ASP A 281 -15.71 -5.03 -3.16
C ASP A 281 -15.99 -6.52 -3.48
N LYS A 282 -14.95 -7.29 -3.83
CA LYS A 282 -15.08 -8.74 -4.05
C LYS A 282 -15.36 -9.47 -2.76
N LEU A 283 -14.61 -9.19 -1.70
CA LEU A 283 -14.81 -9.78 -0.37
C LEU A 283 -16.18 -9.43 0.19
N GLN A 284 -16.68 -8.21 -0.01
CA GLN A 284 -18.00 -7.80 0.44
C GLN A 284 -19.13 -8.51 -0.33
N LYS A 285 -18.94 -8.77 -1.64
CA LYS A 285 -19.84 -9.62 -2.43
C LYS A 285 -19.80 -11.09 -1.98
N GLU A 286 -18.64 -11.62 -1.59
CA GLU A 286 -18.55 -12.97 -1.04
C GLU A 286 -19.16 -13.08 0.35
N LEU A 287 -18.93 -12.09 1.21
CA LEU A 287 -19.55 -12.00 2.53
C LEU A 287 -21.07 -11.98 2.42
N SER A 288 -21.65 -11.16 1.52
CA SER A 288 -23.11 -11.12 1.32
C SER A 288 -23.68 -12.43 0.78
N LYS A 289 -22.96 -13.13 -0.12
CA LYS A 289 -23.31 -14.50 -0.55
C LYS A 289 -23.24 -15.52 0.59
N LEU A 290 -22.25 -15.41 1.47
CA LEU A 290 -22.14 -16.29 2.63
C LEU A 290 -23.20 -15.98 3.68
N THR A 291 -23.54 -14.71 3.91
CA THR A 291 -24.61 -14.34 4.86
C THR A 291 -25.97 -14.84 4.38
N THR A 292 -26.28 -14.68 3.09
CA THR A 292 -27.52 -15.21 2.51
C THR A 292 -27.58 -16.74 2.60
N LYS A 293 -26.49 -17.46 2.28
CA LYS A 293 -26.41 -18.91 2.49
C LYS A 293 -26.62 -19.30 3.95
N ASN A 294 -25.98 -18.58 4.89
CA ASN A 294 -26.13 -18.85 6.31
C ASN A 294 -27.58 -18.67 6.77
N LEU A 295 -28.24 -17.59 6.32
CA LEU A 295 -29.67 -17.37 6.56
C LEU A 295 -30.52 -18.55 6.04
N THR A 296 -30.26 -19.03 4.81
CA THR A 296 -31.01 -20.16 4.26
C THR A 296 -30.77 -21.48 5.01
N ILE A 297 -29.55 -21.71 5.50
CA ILE A 297 -29.24 -22.89 6.32
C ILE A 297 -29.95 -22.78 7.67
N GLN A 298 -29.96 -21.58 8.27
CA GLN A 298 -30.65 -21.32 9.52
C GLN A 298 -32.16 -21.55 9.39
N THR A 299 -32.80 -21.05 8.33
CA THR A 299 -34.22 -21.33 8.06
C THR A 299 -34.50 -22.81 7.82
N ASN A 300 -33.60 -23.52 7.13
CA ASN A 300 -33.74 -24.96 6.90
C ASN A 300 -33.59 -25.76 8.20
N LEU A 301 -32.71 -25.32 9.11
CA LEU A 301 -32.51 -25.91 10.43
C LEU A 301 -33.73 -25.67 11.32
N GLU A 302 -34.30 -24.47 11.31
CA GLU A 302 -35.56 -24.16 12.00
C GLU A 302 -36.70 -25.03 11.47
N HIS A 303 -36.82 -25.19 10.15
CA HIS A 303 -37.83 -26.07 9.55
C HIS A 303 -37.62 -27.55 9.92
N ALA A 304 -36.38 -28.03 9.93
CA ALA A 304 -36.05 -29.39 10.37
C ALA A 304 -36.40 -29.60 11.85
N ASN A 305 -36.11 -28.62 12.72
CA ASN A 305 -36.48 -28.67 14.13
C ASN A 305 -38.00 -28.71 14.32
N MET A 306 -38.75 -27.88 13.59
CA MET A 306 -40.22 -27.93 13.60
C MET A 306 -40.74 -29.31 13.16
N HIS A 307 -40.11 -29.93 12.16
CA HIS A 307 -40.47 -31.27 11.72
C HIS A 307 -40.16 -32.33 12.78
N ILE A 308 -39.02 -32.22 13.48
CA ILE A 308 -38.65 -33.12 14.58
C ILE A 308 -39.68 -33.00 15.71
N GLU A 309 -40.04 -31.79 16.15
CA GLU A 309 -41.07 -31.58 17.17
C GLU A 309 -42.43 -32.17 16.78
N ALA A 310 -42.80 -32.06 15.50
CA ALA A 310 -44.04 -32.67 14.99
C ALA A 310 -43.98 -34.20 15.03
N LEU A 311 -42.83 -34.80 14.70
CA LEU A 311 -42.62 -36.24 14.81
C LEU A 311 -42.61 -36.71 16.26
N GLU A 312 -42.00 -35.96 17.18
CA GLU A 312 -42.02 -36.27 18.61
C GLU A 312 -43.44 -36.26 19.18
N LYS A 313 -44.25 -35.25 18.81
CA LYS A 313 -45.68 -35.22 19.18
C LYS A 313 -46.43 -36.43 18.63
N ASN A 314 -46.20 -36.79 17.37
CA ASN A 314 -46.79 -37.99 16.76
C ASN A 314 -46.37 -39.27 17.47
N ILE A 315 -45.10 -39.40 17.86
CA ILE A 315 -44.60 -40.56 18.62
C ILE A 315 -45.32 -40.62 19.95
N VAL A 316 -45.41 -39.52 20.71
CA VAL A 316 -46.13 -39.48 22.00
C VAL A 316 -47.59 -39.88 21.84
N GLU A 317 -48.26 -39.43 20.78
CA GLU A 317 -49.65 -39.79 20.49
C GLU A 317 -49.81 -41.27 20.14
N LYS A 318 -48.92 -41.81 19.29
CA LYS A 318 -48.88 -43.25 18.97
C LYS A 318 -48.58 -44.10 20.20
N ASP A 319 -47.70 -43.62 21.08
CA ASP A 319 -47.35 -44.29 22.33
C ASP A 319 -48.54 -44.33 23.29
N LYS A 320 -49.34 -43.26 23.33
CA LYS A 320 -50.61 -43.22 24.07
C LYS A 320 -51.62 -44.25 23.52
N ILE A 321 -51.77 -44.31 22.20
CA ILE A 321 -52.64 -45.28 21.51
C ILE A 321 -52.15 -46.73 21.75
N PHE A 322 -50.84 -46.95 21.75
CA PHE A 322 -50.25 -48.25 22.04
C PHE A 322 -50.52 -48.69 23.48
N ARG A 323 -50.43 -47.78 24.46
CA ARG A 323 -50.77 -48.08 25.86
C ARG A 323 -52.25 -48.44 26.03
N THR A 324 -53.17 -47.72 25.37
CA THR A 324 -54.60 -48.04 25.45
C THR A 324 -54.92 -49.37 24.80
N THR A 325 -54.39 -49.65 23.61
CA THR A 325 -54.57 -50.95 22.94
C THR A 325 -53.93 -52.10 23.72
N LYS A 326 -52.77 -51.89 24.36
CA LYS A 326 -52.15 -52.89 25.25
C LYS A 326 -53.02 -53.17 26.48
N TYR A 327 -53.66 -52.15 27.05
CA TYR A 327 -54.60 -52.31 28.15
C TYR A 327 -55.85 -53.11 27.71
N GLU A 328 -56.43 -52.79 26.55
CA GLU A 328 -57.54 -53.53 25.96
C GLU A 328 -57.17 -54.99 25.62
N LEU A 329 -55.96 -55.22 25.09
CA LEU A 329 -55.45 -56.56 24.82
C LEU A 329 -55.32 -57.40 26.11
N ASN A 330 -54.84 -56.79 27.20
CA ASN A 330 -54.76 -57.49 28.48
C ASN A 330 -56.15 -57.80 29.05
N ARG A 331 -57.08 -56.85 28.97
CA ARG A 331 -58.47 -57.08 29.38
C ARG A 331 -59.13 -58.21 28.59
N THR A 332 -58.97 -58.21 27.26
CA THR A 332 -59.52 -59.29 26.41
C THR A 332 -58.84 -60.63 26.68
N LYS A 333 -57.54 -60.67 27.01
CA LYS A 333 -56.85 -61.89 27.47
C LYS A 333 -57.43 -62.42 28.79
N GLU A 334 -57.72 -61.55 29.75
CA GLU A 334 -58.34 -61.94 31.02
C GLU A 334 -59.77 -62.45 30.81
N GLU A 335 -60.56 -61.79 29.98
CA GLU A 335 -61.91 -62.24 29.59
C GLU A 335 -61.85 -63.60 28.87
N ASN A 336 -60.88 -63.80 27.97
CA ASN A 336 -60.70 -65.07 27.27
C ASN A 336 -60.24 -66.20 28.21
N ALA A 337 -59.41 -65.89 29.21
CA ALA A 337 -59.02 -66.85 30.26
C ALA A 337 -60.21 -67.26 31.13
N LYS A 338 -61.11 -66.32 31.47
CA LYS A 338 -62.38 -66.62 32.16
C LYS A 338 -63.28 -67.51 31.30
N ASN A 339 -63.49 -67.15 30.04
CA ASN A 339 -64.28 -67.95 29.10
C ASN A 339 -63.73 -69.38 28.93
N LYS A 340 -62.40 -69.54 28.93
CA LYS A 340 -61.76 -70.86 28.88
C LYS A 340 -62.01 -71.67 30.16
N SER A 341 -61.91 -71.05 31.33
CA SER A 341 -62.27 -71.69 32.61
C SER A 341 -63.74 -72.10 32.64
N ASP A 342 -64.64 -71.23 32.17
CA ASP A 342 -66.08 -71.52 32.10
C ASP A 342 -66.38 -72.66 31.12
N LYS A 343 -65.70 -72.69 29.97
CA LYS A 343 -65.75 -73.81 29.03
C LYS A 343 -65.32 -75.12 29.69
N ASP A 344 -64.19 -75.14 30.39
CA ASP A 344 -63.68 -76.34 31.07
C ASP A 344 -64.64 -76.83 32.17
N ILE A 345 -65.31 -75.90 32.88
CA ILE A 345 -66.36 -76.23 33.87
C ILE A 345 -67.58 -76.84 33.17
N LEU A 346 -68.02 -76.25 32.05
CA LEU A 346 -69.14 -76.77 31.25
C LEU A 346 -68.83 -78.16 30.69
N GLU A 347 -67.62 -78.37 30.18
CA GLU A 347 -67.17 -79.63 29.60
C GLU A 347 -67.11 -80.74 30.67
N LYS A 348 -66.65 -80.42 31.88
CA LYS A 348 -66.73 -81.34 33.05
C LYS A 348 -68.17 -81.65 33.44
N LYS A 349 -69.09 -80.67 33.41
CA LYS A 349 -70.53 -80.91 33.67
C LYS A 349 -71.14 -81.80 32.58
N PHE A 350 -70.80 -81.56 31.32
CA PHE A 350 -71.26 -82.35 30.19
C PHE A 350 -70.78 -83.81 30.29
N LEU A 351 -69.51 -84.03 30.65
CA LEU A 351 -68.96 -85.37 30.92
C LEU A 351 -69.69 -86.09 32.05
N LYS A 352 -70.01 -85.40 33.17
CA LYS A 352 -70.80 -85.98 34.26
C LYS A 352 -72.20 -86.41 33.80
N LEU A 353 -72.91 -85.53 33.09
CA LEU A 353 -74.23 -85.83 32.53
C LEU A 353 -74.17 -86.96 31.49
N HIS A 354 -73.10 -87.04 30.70
CA HIS A 354 -72.89 -88.13 29.75
C HIS A 354 -72.69 -89.48 30.47
N CYS A 355 -71.88 -89.52 31.53
CA CYS A 355 -71.73 -90.72 32.37
C CYS A 355 -73.05 -91.14 33.04
N GLU A 356 -73.86 -90.18 33.52
CA GLU A 356 -75.20 -90.45 34.07
C GLU A 356 -76.13 -91.01 33.01
N LYS A 357 -76.14 -90.44 31.80
CA LYS A 357 -76.91 -90.96 30.66
C LYS A 357 -76.52 -92.39 30.33
N VAL A 358 -75.23 -92.71 30.26
CA VAL A 358 -74.73 -94.07 29.97
C VAL A 358 -75.15 -95.07 31.05
N LYS A 359 -75.13 -94.67 32.33
CA LYS A 359 -75.64 -95.50 33.44
C LYS A 359 -77.14 -95.78 33.28
N LEU A 360 -77.95 -94.75 33.02
CA LEU A 360 -79.38 -94.91 32.79
C LEU A 360 -79.67 -95.79 31.55
N GLU A 361 -78.88 -95.67 30.48
CA GLU A 361 -78.98 -96.56 29.31
C GLU A 361 -78.62 -98.01 29.65
N GLN A 362 -77.65 -98.24 30.54
CA GLN A 362 -77.34 -99.58 31.07
C GLN A 362 -78.47 -100.12 31.95
N ASP A 363 -79.04 -99.31 32.82
CA ASP A 363 -80.17 -99.70 33.68
C ASP A 363 -81.41 -100.07 32.83
N ILE A 364 -81.68 -99.32 31.75
CA ILE A 364 -82.73 -99.64 30.78
C ILE A 364 -82.43 -100.98 30.09
N LYS A 365 -81.19 -101.21 29.65
CA LYS A 365 -80.81 -102.50 29.05
C LYS A 365 -80.97 -103.66 30.03
N GLN A 366 -80.61 -103.47 31.30
CA GLN A 366 -80.81 -104.46 32.35
C GLN A 366 -82.30 -104.75 32.54
N ALA A 367 -83.13 -103.71 32.67
CA ALA A 367 -84.59 -103.86 32.79
C ALA A 367 -85.22 -104.57 31.58
N ILE A 368 -84.75 -104.30 30.35
CA ILE A 368 -85.18 -105.04 29.15
C ILE A 368 -84.81 -106.53 29.25
N THR A 369 -83.65 -106.84 29.81
CA THR A 369 -83.17 -108.21 29.99
C THR A 369 -84.00 -108.93 31.06
N ASP A 370 -84.33 -108.24 32.15
CA ASP A 370 -85.18 -108.76 33.22
C ASP A 370 -86.62 -109.00 32.72
N VAL A 371 -87.16 -108.11 31.89
CA VAL A 371 -88.47 -108.31 31.22
C VAL A 371 -88.43 -109.54 30.30
N LYS A 372 -87.36 -109.72 29.52
CA LYS A 372 -87.21 -110.92 28.67
C LYS A 372 -87.14 -112.21 29.51
N ASN A 373 -86.49 -112.17 30.66
CA ASN A 373 -86.42 -113.32 31.57
C ASN A 373 -87.80 -113.61 32.19
N ALA A 374 -88.55 -112.58 32.60
CA ALA A 374 -89.92 -112.72 33.07
C ALA A 374 -90.85 -113.27 31.97
N ASP A 375 -90.71 -112.84 30.71
CA ASP A 375 -91.43 -113.41 29.57
C ASP A 375 -91.08 -114.89 29.34
N TYR A 376 -89.82 -115.28 29.57
CA TYR A 376 -89.40 -116.68 29.53
C TYR A 376 -90.02 -117.50 30.66
N GLU A 377 -90.12 -116.95 31.86
CA GLU A 377 -90.81 -117.57 33.00
C GLU A 377 -92.31 -117.70 32.74
N ILE A 378 -92.97 -116.66 32.20
CA ILE A 378 -94.39 -116.69 31.81
C ILE A 378 -94.63 -117.75 30.73
N THR A 379 -93.75 -117.88 29.75
CA THR A 379 -93.86 -118.92 28.71
C THR A 379 -93.66 -120.32 29.28
N MET A 380 -92.76 -120.51 30.26
CA MET A 380 -92.64 -121.77 31.00
C MET A 380 -93.90 -122.08 31.82
N PHE A 381 -94.45 -121.11 32.56
CA PHE A 381 -95.71 -121.30 33.29
C PHE A 381 -96.90 -121.60 32.38
N ARG A 382 -96.98 -120.98 31.19
CA ARG A 382 -97.99 -121.32 30.17
C ARG A 382 -97.84 -122.75 29.66
N LYS A 383 -96.60 -123.24 29.50
CA LYS A 383 -96.32 -124.60 29.06
C LYS A 383 -96.73 -125.62 30.13
N GLN A 384 -96.47 -125.32 31.40
CA GLN A 384 -96.90 -126.14 32.54
C GLN A 384 -98.43 -126.15 32.71
N GLN A 385 -99.09 -125.01 32.52
CA GLN A 385 -100.55 -124.92 32.52
C GLN A 385 -101.22 -125.73 31.40
N LEU A 386 -100.57 -125.87 30.24
CA LEU A 386 -101.03 -126.72 29.13
C LEU A 386 -100.88 -128.22 29.44
N GLU A 387 -99.83 -128.60 30.17
CA GLU A 387 -99.63 -129.98 30.63
C GLU A 387 -100.67 -130.37 31.69
N ASP A 388 -100.97 -129.49 32.65
CA ASP A 388 -102.03 -129.69 33.64
C ASP A 388 -103.43 -129.79 32.99
N LYS A 389 -103.68 -129.03 31.92
CA LYS A 389 -104.93 -129.09 31.15
C LYS A 389 -105.10 -130.41 30.39
N LYS A 390 -104.00 -131.00 29.87
CA LYS A 390 -104.02 -132.33 29.26
C LYS A 390 -104.26 -133.43 30.28
N TYR A 391 -103.74 -133.29 31.50
CA TYR A 391 -103.99 -134.25 32.59
C TYR A 391 -105.49 -134.29 32.99
N TYR A 392 -106.17 -133.14 33.00
CA TYR A 392 -107.60 -133.02 33.29
C TYR A 392 -108.52 -133.63 32.20
N GLU A 393 -108.13 -133.53 30.93
CA GLU A 393 -108.90 -134.12 29.81
C GLU A 393 -108.79 -135.65 29.71
N THR A 394 -107.73 -136.26 30.23
CA THR A 394 -107.62 -137.73 30.35
C THR A 394 -108.50 -138.26 31.49
N LEU A 395 -108.60 -137.56 32.62
CA LEU A 395 -109.46 -137.95 33.74
C LEU A 395 -110.97 -137.81 33.47
N MET A 396 -111.38 -137.01 32.49
CA MET A 396 -112.79 -136.84 32.09
C MET A 396 -113.25 -137.85 31.02
N ARG A 397 -112.35 -138.58 30.36
CA ARG A 397 -112.69 -139.62 29.37
C ARG A 397 -112.98 -140.99 29.99
N ASP A 398 -112.53 -141.25 31.21
CA ASP A 398 -112.72 -142.55 31.89
C ASP A 398 -114.06 -142.67 32.67
N LYS A 399 -114.91 -141.63 32.69
CA LYS A 399 -116.16 -141.63 33.47
C LYS A 399 -117.46 -141.82 32.67
N ASN A 400 -117.47 -141.68 31.34
CA ASN A 400 -118.74 -141.59 30.57
C ASN A 400 -118.91 -142.58 29.38
N ILE A 401 -118.08 -143.61 29.22
CA ILE A 401 -118.27 -144.65 28.17
C ILE A 401 -118.75 -146.01 28.73
N LEU A 402 -118.98 -146.16 30.04
CA LEU A 402 -119.47 -147.43 30.60
C LEU A 402 -120.55 -147.26 31.68
N SER A 403 -121.66 -146.60 31.31
CA SER A 403 -123.01 -146.90 31.83
C SER A 403 -124.01 -145.88 31.24
N LYS A 404 -125.02 -146.21 30.45
CA LYS A 404 -125.64 -147.48 30.05
C LYS A 404 -126.57 -147.11 28.89
N ALA A 405 -126.35 -147.69 27.72
CA ALA A 405 -127.46 -148.07 26.86
C ALA A 405 -127.79 -149.52 27.25
N ASN A 406 -128.79 -149.66 28.11
CA ASN A 406 -129.53 -150.89 28.32
C ASN A 406 -130.94 -150.64 27.78
N GLU A 407 -131.63 -151.70 27.37
CA GLU A 407 -133.05 -151.75 26.92
C GLU A 407 -133.29 -151.55 25.42
N ASN A 408 -133.22 -152.65 24.67
CA ASN A 408 -134.42 -153.46 24.34
C ASN A 408 -133.98 -154.76 23.63
N LEU A 409 -134.06 -155.90 24.33
CA LEU A 409 -135.10 -156.94 24.18
C LEU A 409 -134.98 -157.71 22.85
N LYS A 410 -134.26 -158.83 22.78
CA LYS A 410 -134.60 -160.22 23.19
C LYS A 410 -135.90 -160.76 22.60
N GLU A 411 -135.73 -161.97 22.03
CA GLU A 411 -136.76 -162.99 21.75
C GLU A 411 -137.71 -162.63 20.60
N GLU A 412 -138.09 -163.51 19.69
CA GLU A 412 -137.90 -164.94 19.52
C GLU A 412 -138.31 -165.20 18.04
N VAL A 413 -137.45 -165.73 17.18
CA VAL A 413 -137.10 -167.15 17.08
C VAL A 413 -138.14 -167.97 16.31
N LYS A 414 -137.57 -168.90 15.55
CA LYS A 414 -138.17 -170.12 14.96
C LYS A 414 -139.10 -169.84 13.77
N ALA A 415 -138.96 -170.52 12.64
CA ALA A 415 -138.06 -171.58 12.25
C ALA A 415 -138.35 -171.85 10.78
N LEU A 416 -137.31 -171.92 9.96
CA LEU A 416 -137.16 -172.88 8.86
C LEU A 416 -135.68 -172.83 8.48
N ASN A 417 -134.86 -173.78 8.95
CA ASN A 417 -134.66 -175.14 8.39
C ASN A 417 -133.81 -175.06 7.12
N HIS A 418 -132.63 -175.68 7.01
CA HIS A 418 -132.13 -176.94 7.55
C HIS A 418 -132.93 -178.17 7.11
N GLU A 419 -132.42 -178.84 6.08
CA GLU A 419 -132.42 -180.30 5.93
C GLU A 419 -131.05 -180.61 5.32
N ILE A 420 -130.19 -181.49 5.81
CA ILE A 420 -130.26 -182.61 6.76
C ILE A 420 -128.78 -182.74 7.19
N LEU A 421 -128.42 -182.37 8.41
CA LEU A 421 -128.40 -183.29 9.55
C LEU A 421 -128.44 -184.73 9.07
N VAL A 422 -127.27 -185.39 9.06
CA VAL A 422 -127.15 -186.61 9.85
C VAL A 422 -128.02 -187.78 9.39
N HIS A 423 -127.38 -188.90 9.08
CA HIS A 423 -127.58 -190.00 10.02
C HIS A 423 -126.23 -190.61 10.35
N ASN A 424 -125.70 -190.32 11.54
CA ASN A 424 -126.14 -190.90 12.81
C ASN A 424 -126.24 -192.41 12.71
N LEU A 425 -125.74 -193.02 13.77
CA LEU A 425 -125.84 -194.43 14.08
C LEU A 425 -124.83 -195.26 13.29
N SER A 426 -123.73 -195.70 13.87
CA SER A 426 -123.49 -195.72 15.29
C SER A 426 -122.05 -196.13 15.51
N ARG A 427 -121.45 -195.54 16.54
CA ARG A 427 -121.00 -196.33 17.68
C ARG A 427 -120.59 -197.75 17.30
N LYS A 428 -119.30 -197.92 17.10
CA LYS A 428 -118.54 -198.65 18.11
C LYS A 428 -117.15 -198.05 18.10
N LYS A 429 -116.88 -197.28 19.16
CA LYS A 429 -115.98 -197.81 20.18
C LYS A 429 -114.65 -198.13 19.51
N LEU A 430 -113.84 -197.09 19.38
CA LEU A 430 -112.48 -197.14 19.87
C LEU A 430 -111.61 -198.24 19.25
N GLU A 431 -110.59 -197.84 18.50
CA GLU A 431 -109.27 -198.12 19.07
C GLU A 431 -109.04 -197.13 20.21
N ARG A 432 -109.51 -197.55 21.38
CA ARG A 432 -108.86 -197.30 22.66
C ARG A 432 -107.66 -198.21 22.52
N GLU A 433 -106.55 -197.63 22.09
CA GLU A 433 -105.26 -198.31 22.01
C GLU A 433 -105.03 -199.09 20.70
N LEU A 434 -104.12 -198.56 19.88
CA LEU A 434 -103.07 -199.34 19.20
C LEU A 434 -103.52 -200.41 18.15
N ASN A 435 -103.64 -200.05 16.85
CA ASN A 435 -102.76 -200.44 15.72
C ASN A 435 -103.38 -200.26 14.31
N ASN A 436 -102.55 -199.82 13.34
CA ASN A 436 -102.70 -199.93 11.86
C ASN A 436 -103.62 -198.89 11.18
N SER A 437 -103.15 -197.78 10.59
CA SER A 437 -102.09 -197.65 9.58
C SER A 437 -102.27 -198.55 8.35
N ILE A 438 -102.03 -197.97 7.17
CA ILE A 438 -101.61 -198.65 5.93
C ILE A 438 -102.73 -199.30 5.08
N PHE A 439 -103.51 -198.46 4.37
CA PHE A 439 -104.00 -198.73 3.00
C PHE A 439 -104.67 -197.45 2.42
N ARG A 440 -103.89 -196.43 2.07
CA ARG A 440 -103.40 -196.17 0.70
C ARG A 440 -104.25 -195.13 -0.04
N GLU A 441 -103.72 -193.97 -0.44
CA GLU A 441 -102.51 -193.73 -1.27
C GLU A 441 -102.75 -193.86 -2.79
N THR A 442 -103.97 -194.15 -3.29
CA THR A 442 -104.18 -194.23 -4.75
C THR A 442 -104.91 -193.05 -5.40
N GLU A 443 -105.68 -192.23 -4.68
CA GLU A 443 -106.51 -191.18 -5.32
C GLU A 443 -105.83 -189.79 -5.42
N LEU A 444 -104.75 -189.56 -4.67
CA LEU A 444 -104.05 -188.25 -4.53
C LEU A 444 -103.20 -187.82 -5.75
N LYS A 445 -103.19 -188.57 -6.87
CA LYS A 445 -102.33 -188.26 -8.04
C LYS A 445 -102.99 -187.41 -9.14
N LYS A 446 -104.29 -187.11 -9.10
CA LYS A 446 -104.96 -186.28 -10.13
C LYS A 446 -105.12 -184.79 -9.79
N GLN A 447 -104.82 -184.37 -8.55
CA GLN A 447 -104.93 -182.97 -8.10
C GLN A 447 -103.69 -182.09 -8.36
N ILE A 448 -102.65 -182.60 -9.05
CA ILE A 448 -101.36 -181.89 -9.18
C ILE A 448 -101.20 -181.14 -10.51
N GLU A 449 -101.82 -181.57 -11.61
CA GLU A 449 -101.55 -181.03 -12.96
C GLU A 449 -102.22 -179.66 -13.25
N THR A 450 -103.30 -179.31 -12.54
CA THR A 450 -104.05 -178.07 -12.79
C THR A 450 -103.55 -176.85 -12.03
N ILE A 451 -102.76 -177.02 -10.96
CA ILE A 451 -102.24 -175.92 -10.15
C ILE A 451 -100.90 -175.38 -10.72
N GLU A 452 -100.18 -176.15 -11.55
CA GLU A 452 -98.91 -175.71 -12.15
C GLU A 452 -99.07 -174.60 -13.21
N MET A 453 -100.20 -174.54 -13.94
CA MET A 453 -100.43 -173.51 -14.97
C MET A 453 -100.75 -172.12 -14.41
N GLU A 454 -101.24 -171.99 -13.17
CA GLU A 454 -101.52 -170.68 -12.55
C GLU A 454 -100.27 -170.04 -11.91
N LYS A 455 -99.25 -170.82 -11.56
CA LYS A 455 -98.00 -170.33 -10.96
C LYS A 455 -97.16 -169.50 -11.94
N ASP A 456 -97.11 -169.89 -13.22
CA ASP A 456 -96.23 -169.26 -14.21
C ASP A 456 -96.75 -167.88 -14.65
N ARG A 457 -98.05 -167.61 -14.53
CA ARG A 457 -98.65 -166.30 -14.83
C ARG A 457 -98.26 -165.22 -13.81
N CYS A 458 -98.29 -165.52 -12.52
CA CYS A 458 -97.87 -164.58 -11.46
C CYS A 458 -96.36 -164.27 -11.52
N HIS A 459 -95.55 -165.18 -12.06
CA HIS A 459 -94.10 -164.97 -12.13
C HIS A 459 -93.69 -163.93 -13.18
N PHE A 460 -94.50 -163.73 -14.22
CA PHE A 460 -94.27 -162.73 -15.27
C PHE A 460 -94.57 -161.31 -14.79
N GLU A 461 -95.68 -161.12 -14.05
CA GLU A 461 -96.09 -159.81 -13.50
C GLU A 461 -95.09 -159.27 -12.46
N VAL A 462 -94.51 -160.13 -11.63
CA VAL A 462 -93.47 -159.73 -10.66
C VAL A 462 -92.19 -159.27 -11.37
N ARG A 463 -91.82 -159.89 -12.50
CA ARG A 463 -90.60 -159.56 -13.25
C ARG A 463 -90.70 -158.17 -13.91
N GLU A 464 -91.86 -157.84 -14.49
CA GLU A 464 -92.13 -156.50 -15.04
C GLU A 464 -92.04 -155.39 -13.97
N LEU A 465 -92.53 -155.65 -12.75
CA LEU A 465 -92.47 -154.66 -11.66
C LEU A 465 -91.04 -154.44 -11.15
N VAL A 466 -90.21 -155.49 -11.12
CA VAL A 466 -88.79 -155.38 -10.73
C VAL A 466 -88.00 -154.56 -11.75
N GLU A 467 -88.26 -154.75 -13.04
CA GLU A 467 -87.58 -153.99 -14.11
C GLU A 467 -87.92 -152.49 -14.03
N LYS A 468 -89.19 -152.14 -13.79
CA LYS A 468 -89.61 -150.74 -13.55
C LYS A 468 -88.96 -150.10 -12.33
N ILE A 469 -88.73 -150.86 -11.24
CA ILE A 469 -88.04 -150.33 -10.06
C ILE A 469 -86.56 -150.05 -10.37
N ASP A 470 -85.90 -150.91 -11.14
CA ASP A 470 -84.50 -150.70 -11.50
C ASP A 470 -84.31 -149.48 -12.41
N ASP A 471 -85.24 -149.25 -13.35
CA ASP A 471 -85.29 -148.03 -14.16
C ASP A 471 -85.41 -146.76 -13.30
N TYR A 472 -86.32 -146.73 -12.32
CA TYR A 472 -86.45 -145.58 -11.41
C TYR A 472 -85.21 -145.36 -10.53
N VAL A 473 -84.56 -146.43 -10.08
CA VAL A 473 -83.30 -146.32 -9.31
C VAL A 473 -82.19 -145.74 -10.18
N ASN A 474 -82.11 -146.15 -11.44
CA ASN A 474 -81.13 -145.60 -12.39
C ASN A 474 -81.41 -144.12 -12.72
N GLU A 475 -82.68 -143.73 -12.83
CA GLU A 475 -83.08 -142.33 -13.00
C GLU A 475 -82.73 -141.46 -11.78
N ILE A 476 -82.93 -141.98 -10.56
CA ILE A 476 -82.53 -141.28 -9.31
C ILE A 476 -81.02 -141.09 -9.25
N LYS A 477 -80.23 -142.11 -9.64
CA LYS A 477 -78.76 -142.00 -9.70
C LYS A 477 -78.32 -140.92 -10.70
N LEU A 478 -78.93 -140.88 -11.89
CA LEU A 478 -78.68 -139.82 -12.88
C LEU A 478 -78.99 -138.43 -12.31
N LYS A 479 -80.14 -138.27 -11.64
CA LYS A 479 -80.52 -137.01 -10.98
C LYS A 479 -79.57 -136.62 -9.85
N GLN A 480 -79.04 -137.58 -9.09
CA GLN A 480 -78.01 -137.32 -8.08
C GLN A 480 -76.69 -136.83 -8.69
N VAL A 481 -76.28 -137.38 -9.83
CA VAL A 481 -75.10 -136.91 -10.57
C VAL A 481 -75.31 -135.47 -11.07
N GLU A 482 -76.47 -135.15 -11.66
CA GLU A 482 -76.81 -133.79 -12.08
C GLU A 482 -76.76 -132.80 -10.90
N ILE A 483 -77.31 -133.18 -9.73
CA ILE A 483 -77.25 -132.35 -8.52
C ILE A 483 -75.81 -132.12 -8.06
N MET A 484 -74.94 -133.13 -8.15
CA MET A 484 -73.52 -132.98 -7.80
C MET A 484 -72.81 -132.02 -8.74
N ASP A 485 -73.09 -132.09 -10.04
CA ASP A 485 -72.51 -131.19 -11.04
C ASP A 485 -72.99 -129.75 -10.84
N TYR A 486 -74.28 -129.53 -10.59
CA TYR A 486 -74.79 -128.19 -10.26
C TYR A 486 -74.19 -127.64 -8.95
N LYS A 487 -74.04 -128.45 -7.91
CA LYS A 487 -73.35 -128.04 -6.67
C LYS A 487 -71.87 -127.71 -6.90
N LYS A 488 -71.21 -128.38 -7.85
CA LYS A 488 -69.83 -128.09 -8.23
C LYS A 488 -69.73 -126.79 -9.01
N GLN A 489 -70.63 -126.57 -9.97
CA GLN A 489 -70.72 -125.31 -10.72
C GLN A 489 -71.05 -124.13 -9.80
N LEU A 490 -71.97 -124.30 -8.84
CA LEU A 490 -72.30 -123.27 -7.86
C LEU A 490 -71.08 -122.89 -7.00
N ARG A 491 -70.35 -123.88 -6.46
CA ARG A 491 -69.11 -123.63 -5.71
C ARG A 491 -68.03 -122.95 -6.55
N GLN A 492 -67.90 -123.31 -7.82
CA GLN A 492 -66.97 -122.64 -8.73
C GLN A 492 -67.37 -121.18 -8.99
N SER A 493 -68.67 -120.91 -9.19
CA SER A 493 -69.20 -119.55 -9.38
C SER A 493 -69.07 -118.70 -8.11
N GLU A 494 -69.33 -119.26 -6.93
CA GLU A 494 -69.12 -118.58 -5.64
C GLU A 494 -67.64 -118.26 -5.40
N SER A 495 -66.73 -119.17 -5.75
CA SER A 495 -65.29 -118.93 -5.66
C SER A 495 -64.85 -117.80 -6.58
N LYS A 496 -65.34 -117.79 -7.84
CA LYS A 496 -65.08 -116.70 -8.80
C LYS A 496 -65.64 -115.36 -8.32
N TYR A 497 -66.83 -115.36 -7.75
CA TYR A 497 -67.45 -114.15 -7.18
C TYR A 497 -66.61 -113.59 -6.03
N ARG A 498 -66.18 -114.42 -5.08
CA ARG A 498 -65.30 -113.97 -3.98
C ARG A 498 -63.96 -113.45 -4.49
N GLN A 499 -63.37 -114.09 -5.51
CA GLN A 499 -62.14 -113.59 -6.13
C GLN A 499 -62.34 -112.20 -6.75
N GLN A 500 -63.45 -111.97 -7.46
CA GLN A 500 -63.76 -110.66 -8.02
C GLN A 500 -64.05 -109.60 -6.94
N GLN A 501 -64.75 -109.98 -5.86
CA GLN A 501 -64.99 -109.10 -4.73
C GLN A 501 -63.68 -108.65 -4.08
N ASN A 502 -62.76 -109.59 -3.81
CA ASN A 502 -61.44 -109.27 -3.26
C ASN A 502 -60.65 -108.35 -4.19
N LEU A 503 -60.66 -108.61 -5.51
CA LEU A 503 -59.99 -107.74 -6.49
C LEU A 503 -60.57 -106.32 -6.48
N PHE A 504 -61.90 -106.19 -6.39
CA PHE A 504 -62.55 -104.88 -6.29
C PHE A 504 -62.18 -104.14 -5.00
N GLU A 505 -62.11 -104.85 -3.86
CA GLU A 505 -61.66 -104.28 -2.59
C GLU A 505 -60.21 -103.81 -2.65
N ILE A 506 -59.31 -104.58 -3.29
CA ILE A 506 -57.92 -104.18 -3.55
C ILE A 506 -57.87 -102.91 -4.40
N VAL A 507 -58.56 -102.89 -5.55
CA VAL A 507 -58.58 -101.71 -6.44
C VAL A 507 -59.17 -100.49 -5.74
N ARG A 508 -60.19 -100.68 -4.88
CA ARG A 508 -60.75 -99.59 -4.08
C ARG A 508 -59.75 -99.08 -3.04
N ALA A 509 -59.01 -99.97 -2.38
CA ALA A 509 -57.96 -99.60 -1.44
C ALA A 509 -56.80 -98.86 -2.16
N GLU A 510 -56.38 -99.34 -3.33
CA GLU A 510 -55.38 -98.68 -4.17
C GLU A 510 -55.85 -97.30 -4.64
N LYS A 511 -57.09 -97.17 -5.13
CA LYS A 511 -57.68 -95.88 -5.49
C LYS A 511 -57.68 -94.91 -4.31
N ASN A 512 -58.07 -95.38 -3.12
CA ASN A 512 -58.05 -94.56 -1.92
C ASN A 512 -56.62 -94.15 -1.52
N SER A 513 -55.65 -95.05 -1.67
CA SER A 513 -54.23 -94.77 -1.44
C SER A 513 -53.71 -93.71 -2.42
N TYR A 514 -53.95 -93.87 -3.72
CA TYR A 514 -53.54 -92.90 -4.73
C TYR A 514 -54.24 -91.55 -4.57
N HIS A 515 -55.52 -91.53 -4.18
CA HIS A 515 -56.21 -90.29 -3.87
C HIS A 515 -55.59 -89.57 -2.67
N LYS A 516 -55.22 -90.33 -1.62
CA LYS A 516 -54.51 -89.77 -0.47
C LYS A 516 -53.14 -89.22 -0.86
N SER A 517 -52.34 -89.98 -1.61
CA SER A 517 -51.03 -89.52 -2.10
C SER A 517 -51.15 -88.32 -3.06
N LEU A 518 -52.23 -88.23 -3.84
CA LEU A 518 -52.49 -87.07 -4.68
C LEU A 518 -52.79 -85.83 -3.83
N ILE A 519 -53.61 -85.96 -2.79
CA ILE A 519 -53.89 -84.86 -1.85
C ILE A 519 -52.61 -84.44 -1.13
N GLU A 520 -51.84 -85.38 -0.59
CA GLU A 520 -50.55 -85.10 0.08
C GLU A 520 -49.60 -84.37 -0.87
N ALA A 521 -49.43 -84.83 -2.12
CA ALA A 521 -48.62 -84.14 -3.12
C ALA A 521 -49.17 -82.75 -3.49
N GLN A 522 -50.48 -82.57 -3.49
CA GLN A 522 -51.12 -81.29 -3.80
C GLN A 522 -50.95 -80.28 -2.65
N ASP A 523 -51.02 -80.74 -1.41
CA ASP A 523 -50.70 -79.95 -0.21
C ASP A 523 -49.21 -79.58 -0.18
N ASP A 524 -48.31 -80.50 -0.52
CA ASP A 524 -46.86 -80.23 -0.64
C ASP A 524 -46.58 -79.17 -1.71
N ILE A 525 -47.23 -79.24 -2.88
CA ILE A 525 -47.13 -78.22 -3.93
C ILE A 525 -47.63 -76.86 -3.44
N GLN A 526 -48.73 -76.83 -2.68
CA GLN A 526 -49.27 -75.60 -2.11
C GLN A 526 -48.31 -74.98 -1.09
N GLU A 527 -47.68 -75.80 -0.24
CA GLU A 527 -46.68 -75.37 0.74
C GLU A 527 -45.40 -74.87 0.05
N LEU A 528 -44.94 -75.55 -1.00
CA LEU A 528 -43.80 -75.10 -1.79
C LEU A 528 -44.09 -73.78 -2.51
N LYS A 529 -45.31 -73.60 -3.04
CA LYS A 529 -45.73 -72.32 -3.63
C LYS A 529 -45.76 -71.18 -2.61
N SER A 530 -46.26 -71.42 -1.40
CA SER A 530 -46.27 -70.40 -0.35
C SER A 530 -44.86 -70.05 0.12
N LYS A 531 -43.97 -71.04 0.30
CA LYS A 531 -42.54 -70.83 0.59
C LYS A 531 -41.85 -70.06 -0.54
N LEU A 532 -42.12 -70.39 -1.80
CA LEU A 532 -41.59 -69.67 -2.96
C LEU A 532 -42.08 -68.21 -2.96
N GLN A 533 -43.34 -67.96 -2.64
CA GLN A 533 -43.86 -66.59 -2.55
C GLN A 533 -43.19 -65.77 -1.43
N ILE A 534 -42.99 -66.37 -0.26
CA ILE A 534 -42.28 -65.72 0.87
C ILE A 534 -40.82 -65.43 0.51
N THR A 535 -40.12 -66.41 -0.05
CA THR A 535 -38.72 -66.22 -0.47
C THR A 535 -38.60 -65.19 -1.59
N ASN A 536 -39.56 -65.12 -2.51
CA ASN A 536 -39.56 -64.09 -3.55
C ASN A 536 -39.81 -62.68 -2.97
N GLN A 537 -40.71 -62.54 -1.98
CA GLN A 537 -40.87 -61.28 -1.24
C GLN A 537 -39.59 -60.89 -0.50
N GLN A 538 -38.90 -61.85 0.12
CA GLN A 538 -37.59 -61.60 0.77
C GLN A 538 -36.53 -61.18 -0.25
N ILE A 539 -36.49 -61.79 -1.44
CA ILE A 539 -35.58 -61.41 -2.52
C ILE A 539 -35.85 -59.96 -2.97
N GLU A 540 -37.10 -59.59 -3.19
CA GLU A 540 -37.44 -58.21 -3.59
C GLU A 540 -37.10 -57.21 -2.49
N GLN A 541 -37.35 -57.55 -1.22
CA GLN A 541 -36.97 -56.70 -0.09
C GLN A 541 -35.43 -56.53 0.00
N LEU A 542 -34.66 -57.60 -0.21
CA LEU A 542 -33.20 -57.52 -0.26
C LEU A 542 -32.70 -56.72 -1.48
N LYS A 543 -33.37 -56.79 -2.63
CA LYS A 543 -33.03 -55.98 -3.81
C LYS A 543 -33.29 -54.49 -3.57
N GLU A 544 -34.40 -54.15 -2.91
CA GLU A 544 -34.69 -52.77 -2.50
C GLU A 544 -33.65 -52.27 -1.51
N ASP A 545 -33.29 -53.08 -0.50
CA ASP A 545 -32.24 -52.75 0.45
C ASP A 545 -30.89 -52.54 -0.24
N ILE A 546 -30.50 -53.41 -1.17
CA ILE A 546 -29.27 -53.24 -1.97
C ILE A 546 -29.33 -51.94 -2.76
N SER A 547 -30.44 -51.66 -3.45
CA SER A 547 -30.61 -50.43 -4.25
C SER A 547 -30.54 -49.17 -3.38
N MET A 548 -31.14 -49.18 -2.18
CA MET A 548 -31.03 -48.09 -1.22
C MET A 548 -29.58 -47.91 -0.73
N LYS A 549 -28.88 -49.00 -0.43
CA LYS A 549 -27.48 -48.96 0.01
C LYS A 549 -26.55 -48.46 -1.09
N GLU A 550 -26.78 -48.83 -2.34
CA GLU A 550 -26.04 -48.32 -3.51
C GLU A 550 -26.29 -46.81 -3.67
N ALA A 551 -27.53 -46.35 -3.58
CA ALA A 551 -27.86 -44.92 -3.64
C ALA A 551 -27.18 -44.14 -2.49
N ASP A 552 -27.16 -44.69 -1.28
CA ASP A 552 -26.46 -44.10 -0.13
C ASP A 552 -24.94 -44.11 -0.29
N LEU A 553 -24.37 -45.14 -0.91
CA LEU A 553 -22.94 -45.22 -1.23
C LEU A 553 -22.54 -44.10 -2.19
N ILE A 554 -23.30 -43.92 -3.28
CA ILE A 554 -23.06 -42.85 -4.27
C ILE A 554 -23.14 -41.47 -3.61
N LYS A 555 -24.14 -41.24 -2.74
CA LYS A 555 -24.23 -39.99 -1.97
C LYS A 555 -23.01 -39.76 -1.09
N LYS A 556 -22.53 -40.82 -0.40
CA LYS A 556 -21.32 -40.74 0.43
C LYS A 556 -20.07 -40.47 -0.40
N GLU A 557 -19.91 -41.12 -1.54
CA GLU A 557 -18.79 -40.87 -2.47
C GLU A 557 -18.79 -39.42 -2.97
N PHE A 558 -19.97 -38.87 -3.30
CA PHE A 558 -20.09 -37.46 -3.69
C PHE A 558 -19.68 -36.49 -2.57
N VAL A 559 -20.13 -36.74 -1.35
CA VAL A 559 -19.73 -35.94 -0.18
C VAL A 559 -18.23 -36.10 0.11
N LEU A 560 -17.69 -37.30 -0.07
CA LEU A 560 -16.26 -37.57 0.12
C LEU A 560 -15.42 -36.82 -0.92
N GLY A 561 -15.79 -36.87 -2.20
CA GLY A 561 -15.12 -36.10 -3.25
C GLY A 561 -15.18 -34.58 -3.02
N ARG A 562 -16.32 -34.07 -2.52
CA ARG A 562 -16.44 -32.66 -2.15
C ARG A 562 -15.53 -32.28 -0.98
N THR A 563 -15.51 -33.10 0.07
CA THR A 563 -14.66 -32.85 1.25
C THR A 563 -13.16 -33.00 0.92
N GLU A 564 -12.79 -33.89 -0.01
CA GLU A 564 -11.43 -33.99 -0.54
C GLU A 564 -11.02 -32.74 -1.34
N ALA A 565 -11.92 -32.20 -2.17
CA ALA A 565 -11.67 -30.94 -2.88
C ALA A 565 -11.50 -29.75 -1.93
N GLU A 566 -12.37 -29.64 -0.91
CA GLU A 566 -12.27 -28.62 0.14
C GLU A 566 -10.98 -28.78 0.98
N LYS A 567 -10.57 -30.02 1.26
CA LYS A 567 -9.30 -30.31 1.94
C LYS A 567 -8.10 -29.85 1.11
N GLU A 568 -8.11 -30.10 -0.20
CA GLU A 568 -7.00 -29.71 -1.07
C GLU A 568 -6.96 -28.18 -1.26
N SER A 569 -8.11 -27.51 -1.38
CA SER A 569 -8.15 -26.04 -1.40
C SER A 569 -7.60 -25.44 -0.10
N LEU A 570 -8.03 -25.96 1.06
CA LEU A 570 -7.55 -25.51 2.36
C LEU A 570 -6.04 -25.74 2.55
N LYS A 571 -5.47 -26.80 1.97
CA LYS A 571 -4.00 -26.99 1.97
C LYS A 571 -3.29 -25.91 1.16
N VAL A 572 -3.80 -25.56 -0.02
CA VAL A 572 -3.23 -24.51 -0.87
C VAL A 572 -3.29 -23.17 -0.14
N ASP A 573 -4.43 -22.82 0.45
CA ASP A 573 -4.60 -21.59 1.22
C ASP A 573 -3.65 -21.55 2.43
N LEU A 574 -3.51 -22.68 3.14
CA LEU A 574 -2.60 -22.81 4.27
C LEU A 574 -1.13 -22.67 3.85
N GLN A 575 -0.76 -23.18 2.67
CA GLN A 575 0.59 -23.01 2.13
C GLN A 575 0.86 -21.56 1.69
N SER A 576 -0.14 -20.89 1.10
CA SER A 576 -0.07 -19.46 0.78
C SER A 576 0.11 -18.63 2.04
N ALA A 577 -0.75 -18.82 3.04
CA ALA A 577 -0.68 -18.10 4.32
C ALA A 577 0.66 -18.32 5.04
N ARG A 578 1.23 -19.53 4.97
CA ARG A 578 2.58 -19.81 5.51
C ARG A 578 3.67 -19.01 4.79
N LYS A 579 3.56 -18.88 3.47
CA LYS A 579 4.50 -18.08 2.68
C LYS A 579 4.38 -16.60 3.03
N ASP A 580 3.15 -16.09 3.16
CA ASP A 580 2.89 -14.70 3.52
C ASP A 580 3.41 -14.39 4.93
N ILE A 581 3.19 -15.28 5.90
CA ILE A 581 3.78 -15.17 7.25
C ILE A 581 5.32 -15.16 7.19
N SER A 582 5.93 -15.99 6.35
CA SER A 582 7.38 -16.02 6.18
C SER A 582 7.91 -14.71 5.59
N ASN A 583 7.21 -14.13 4.61
CA ASN A 583 7.58 -12.86 3.99
C ASN A 583 7.46 -11.71 5.00
N LEU A 584 6.32 -11.63 5.70
CA LEU A 584 6.08 -10.62 6.75
C LEU A 584 7.11 -10.71 7.88
N ARG A 585 7.54 -11.93 8.26
CA ARG A 585 8.64 -12.10 9.22
C ARG A 585 9.95 -11.52 8.70
N GLY A 586 10.28 -11.76 7.42
CA GLY A 586 11.46 -11.17 6.78
C GLY A 586 11.42 -9.64 6.76
N GLU A 587 10.27 -9.06 6.43
CA GLU A 587 10.06 -7.60 6.48
C GLU A 587 10.20 -7.05 7.90
N ILE A 588 9.63 -7.71 8.91
CA ILE A 588 9.78 -7.32 10.32
C ILE A 588 11.26 -7.33 10.74
N ASP A 589 12.02 -8.33 10.32
CA ASP A 589 13.45 -8.42 10.67
C ASP A 589 14.28 -7.33 9.97
N GLN A 590 13.96 -6.98 8.72
CA GLN A 590 14.56 -5.84 8.03
C GLN A 590 14.25 -4.52 8.74
N MET A 591 12.98 -4.29 9.09
CA MET A 591 12.55 -3.08 9.81
C MET A 591 13.23 -2.96 11.18
N LYS A 592 13.43 -4.08 11.91
CA LYS A 592 14.19 -4.08 13.18
C LYS A 592 15.66 -3.70 12.98
N GLU A 593 16.26 -4.14 11.88
CA GLU A 593 17.66 -3.81 11.58
C GLU A 593 17.80 -2.33 11.22
N GLU A 594 16.86 -1.78 10.45
CA GLU A 594 16.77 -0.34 10.17
C GLU A 594 16.52 0.48 11.44
N GLU A 595 15.61 0.04 12.30
CA GLU A 595 15.36 0.66 13.60
C GLU A 595 16.65 0.72 14.44
N LYS A 596 17.43 -0.37 14.46
CA LYS A 596 18.71 -0.41 15.16
C LYS A 596 19.73 0.57 14.57
N ARG A 597 19.80 0.69 13.24
CA ARG A 597 20.69 1.66 12.56
C ARG A 597 20.28 3.10 12.88
N LEU A 598 19.00 3.42 12.79
CA LEU A 598 18.47 4.75 13.13
C LEU A 598 18.73 5.10 14.60
N ARG A 599 18.54 4.16 15.52
CA ARG A 599 18.88 4.34 16.95
C ARG A 599 20.37 4.63 17.16
N GLN A 600 21.26 4.00 16.40
CA GLN A 600 22.71 4.29 16.46
C GLN A 600 23.01 5.71 15.96
N THR A 601 22.41 6.13 14.84
CA THR A 601 22.56 7.49 14.31
C THR A 601 22.06 8.54 15.30
N ILE A 602 20.91 8.30 15.96
CA ILE A 602 20.40 9.18 17.02
C ILE A 602 21.41 9.29 18.18
N HIS A 603 21.97 8.16 18.63
CA HIS A 603 22.98 8.17 19.68
C HIS A 603 24.29 8.87 19.28
N GLU A 604 24.65 8.88 18.00
CA GLU A 604 25.78 9.66 17.49
C GLU A 604 25.45 11.16 17.49
N ALA A 605 24.28 11.53 16.97
CA ALA A 605 23.81 12.92 16.98
C ALA A 605 23.70 13.48 18.41
N ASP A 606 23.18 12.71 19.37
CA ASP A 606 23.11 13.12 20.78
C ASP A 606 24.49 13.37 21.39
N ARG A 607 25.48 12.54 21.02
CA ARG A 607 26.87 12.71 21.46
C ARG A 607 27.49 13.97 20.87
N ASP A 608 27.22 14.27 19.61
CA ASP A 608 27.73 15.49 18.96
C ASP A 608 27.03 16.75 19.48
N ILE A 609 25.71 16.70 19.73
CA ILE A 609 24.99 17.78 20.42
C ILE A 609 25.60 18.03 21.80
N ALA A 610 25.92 17.00 22.57
CA ALA A 610 26.55 17.15 23.88
C ALA A 610 27.96 17.78 23.78
N ARG A 611 28.74 17.41 22.76
CA ARG A 611 30.05 18.03 22.47
C ARG A 611 29.90 19.50 22.11
N HIS A 612 29.02 19.83 21.17
CA HIS A 612 28.79 21.21 20.75
C HIS A 612 28.27 22.10 21.88
N LYS A 613 27.41 21.59 22.76
CA LYS A 613 27.00 22.32 23.98
C LYS A 613 28.19 22.68 24.86
N LYS A 614 29.10 21.72 25.09
CA LYS A 614 30.32 21.95 25.87
C LYS A 614 31.24 22.98 25.19
N ASP A 615 31.35 22.94 23.86
CA ASP A 615 32.15 23.92 23.11
C ASP A 615 31.55 25.33 23.19
N ILE A 616 30.22 25.45 23.10
CA ILE A 616 29.51 26.71 23.31
C ILE A 616 29.77 27.24 24.72
N ASP A 617 29.68 26.41 25.76
CA ASP A 617 29.98 26.80 27.13
C ASP A 617 31.43 27.28 27.28
N ASN A 618 32.39 26.60 26.65
CA ASN A 618 33.78 27.02 26.63
C ASN A 618 33.96 28.39 25.97
N VAL A 619 33.36 28.61 24.79
CA VAL A 619 33.41 29.90 24.09
C VAL A 619 32.73 31.00 24.89
N MET A 620 31.61 30.72 25.56
CA MET A 620 30.97 31.67 26.47
C MET A 620 31.87 32.02 27.65
N ASN A 621 32.57 31.05 28.22
CA ASN A 621 33.54 31.28 29.30
C ASN A 621 34.72 32.14 28.82
N GLU A 622 35.28 31.84 27.64
CA GLU A 622 36.34 32.65 27.02
C GLU A 622 35.87 34.09 26.76
N ARG A 623 34.67 34.25 26.20
CA ARG A 623 34.04 35.57 25.98
C ARG A 623 33.89 36.33 27.29
N ASN A 624 33.44 35.68 28.36
CA ASN A 624 33.26 36.33 29.67
C ASN A 624 34.60 36.76 30.29
N ILE A 625 35.65 35.94 30.14
CA ILE A 625 37.01 36.28 30.58
C ILE A 625 37.53 37.50 29.80
N LEU A 626 37.41 37.47 28.46
CA LEU A 626 37.83 38.58 27.60
C LEU A 626 37.03 39.85 27.88
N GLY A 627 35.72 39.74 28.08
CA GLY A 627 34.86 40.85 28.48
C GLY A 627 35.33 41.49 29.79
N THR A 628 35.63 40.67 30.79
CA THR A 628 36.17 41.15 32.08
C THR A 628 37.53 41.84 31.90
N GLN A 629 38.43 41.29 31.08
CA GLN A 629 39.73 41.90 30.79
C GLN A 629 39.58 43.24 30.05
N LEU A 630 38.64 43.33 29.10
CA LEU A 630 38.38 44.53 28.33
C LEU A 630 37.85 45.66 29.22
N VAL A 631 36.92 45.35 30.13
CA VAL A 631 36.43 46.33 31.13
C VAL A 631 37.58 46.84 32.00
N ARG A 632 38.41 45.94 32.56
CA ARG A 632 39.59 46.35 33.36
C ARG A 632 40.54 47.25 32.58
N ARG A 633 40.80 46.92 31.31
CA ARG A 633 41.67 47.74 30.44
C ARG A 633 41.05 49.10 30.11
N ASN A 634 39.73 49.16 29.96
CA ASN A 634 39.03 50.42 29.77
C ASN A 634 39.09 51.29 31.02
N ASP A 635 38.93 50.71 32.21
CA ASP A 635 39.10 51.41 33.49
C ASP A 635 40.54 51.96 33.65
N GLU A 636 41.55 51.15 33.32
CA GLU A 636 42.95 51.58 33.28
C GLU A 636 43.16 52.76 32.31
N LEU A 637 42.59 52.70 31.10
CA LEU A 637 42.65 53.78 30.12
C LEU A 637 41.98 55.05 30.64
N CYS A 638 40.79 54.96 31.23
CA CYS A 638 40.10 56.09 31.87
C CYS A 638 40.96 56.73 32.96
N LEU A 639 41.61 55.92 33.81
CA LEU A 639 42.54 56.42 34.82
C LEU A 639 43.73 57.16 34.19
N GLN A 640 44.31 56.64 33.10
CA GLN A 640 45.39 57.33 32.38
C GLN A 640 44.93 58.64 31.73
N TYR A 641 43.74 58.67 31.12
CA TYR A 641 43.18 59.90 30.56
C TYR A 641 42.96 60.96 31.63
N ASN A 642 42.39 60.58 32.78
CA ASN A 642 42.21 61.49 33.91
C ASN A 642 43.56 62.01 34.42
N ARG A 643 44.57 61.14 34.53
CA ARG A 643 45.94 61.55 34.90
C ARG A 643 46.53 62.54 33.90
N LEU A 644 46.41 62.27 32.60
CA LEU A 644 46.91 63.15 31.54
C LEU A 644 46.20 64.50 31.57
N LYS A 645 44.88 64.51 31.80
CA LYS A 645 44.09 65.75 31.95
C LYS A 645 44.58 66.60 33.12
N ILE A 646 44.85 65.99 34.27
CA ILE A 646 45.39 66.69 35.45
C ILE A 646 46.80 67.22 35.17
N LEU A 647 47.68 66.41 34.56
CA LEU A 647 49.03 66.83 34.20
C LEU A 647 49.03 67.98 33.19
N ASN A 648 48.19 67.91 32.16
CA ASN A 648 48.04 68.98 31.17
C ASN A 648 47.52 70.27 31.82
N GLY A 649 46.50 70.17 32.69
CA GLY A 649 46.01 71.32 33.44
C GLY A 649 47.06 71.92 34.39
N THR A 650 48.00 71.11 34.89
CA THR A 650 49.13 71.59 35.70
C THR A 650 50.19 72.26 34.84
N LEU A 651 50.50 71.68 33.67
CA LEU A 651 51.43 72.25 32.69
C LEU A 651 50.92 73.60 32.15
N GLN A 652 49.63 73.71 31.83
CA GLN A 652 49.04 74.97 31.38
C GLN A 652 49.14 76.07 32.44
N ARG A 653 48.81 75.76 33.70
CA ARG A 653 49.01 76.69 34.83
C ARG A 653 50.48 77.08 34.98
N GLY A 654 51.41 76.13 34.91
CA GLY A 654 52.84 76.40 34.96
C GLY A 654 53.33 77.28 33.81
N LYS A 655 52.84 77.05 32.58
CA LYS A 655 53.14 77.88 31.42
C LYS A 655 52.61 79.31 31.58
N GLN A 656 51.40 79.46 32.10
CA GLN A 656 50.83 80.78 32.38
C GLN A 656 51.69 81.54 33.41
N GLN A 657 52.00 80.90 34.54
CA GLN A 657 52.86 81.50 35.57
C GLN A 657 54.25 81.86 35.02
N TYR A 658 54.84 81.00 34.18
CA TYR A 658 56.12 81.29 33.54
C TYR A 658 56.04 82.51 32.62
N ASN A 659 54.99 82.63 31.82
CA ASN A 659 54.76 83.79 30.96
C ASN A 659 54.58 85.08 31.77
N GLU A 660 53.84 85.03 32.87
CA GLU A 660 53.70 86.15 33.81
C GLU A 660 55.08 86.59 34.34
N ARG A 661 55.95 85.63 34.72
CA ARG A 661 57.33 85.95 35.12
C ARG A 661 58.20 86.53 34.00
N LEU A 662 58.01 86.08 32.76
CA LEU A 662 58.71 86.69 31.62
C LEU A 662 58.28 88.15 31.41
N GLU A 663 56.99 88.45 31.60
CA GLU A 663 56.48 89.81 31.51
C GLU A 663 56.98 90.67 32.67
N ASP A 664 56.99 90.16 33.90
CA ASP A 664 57.62 90.83 35.05
C ASP A 664 59.09 91.18 34.75
N ILE A 665 59.87 90.22 34.22
CA ILE A 665 61.27 90.44 33.83
C ILE A 665 61.38 91.49 32.73
N ARG A 666 60.46 91.50 31.76
CA ARG A 666 60.43 92.51 30.69
C ARG A 666 60.17 93.91 31.26
N LEU A 667 59.19 94.06 32.13
CA LEU A 667 58.87 95.32 32.80
C LEU A 667 60.05 95.82 33.65
N LEU A 668 60.69 94.93 34.42
CA LEU A 668 61.90 95.26 35.17
C LEU A 668 63.05 95.69 34.27
N LYS A 669 63.25 95.05 33.12
CA LYS A 669 64.27 95.48 32.13
C LYS A 669 63.97 96.86 31.57
N LEU A 670 62.71 97.18 31.30
CA LEU A 670 62.30 98.52 30.86
C LEU A 670 62.57 99.56 31.95
N GLU A 671 62.24 99.27 33.20
CA GLU A 671 62.50 100.17 34.33
C GLU A 671 64.00 100.37 34.54
N VAL A 672 64.81 99.31 34.47
CA VAL A 672 66.28 99.42 34.52
C VAL A 672 66.81 100.31 33.39
N ASN A 673 66.28 100.17 32.17
CA ASN A 673 66.67 101.03 31.06
C ASN A 673 66.28 102.49 31.29
N LYS A 674 65.06 102.75 31.78
CA LYS A 674 64.59 104.08 32.15
C LYS A 674 65.50 104.71 33.20
N LEU A 675 65.77 104.00 34.31
CA LEU A 675 66.67 104.46 35.37
C LEU A 675 68.09 104.71 34.86
N ARG A 676 68.60 103.88 33.93
CA ARG A 676 69.90 104.12 33.28
C ARG A 676 69.88 105.39 32.43
N THR A 677 68.83 105.63 31.65
CA THR A 677 68.70 106.86 30.86
C THR A 677 68.59 108.10 31.74
N GLU A 678 67.79 108.04 32.82
CA GLU A 678 67.68 109.11 33.81
C GLU A 678 69.02 109.40 34.47
N LYS A 679 69.77 108.36 34.88
CA LYS A 679 71.13 108.50 35.41
C LYS A 679 72.05 109.22 34.43
N VAL A 680 72.05 108.83 33.14
CA VAL A 680 72.89 109.46 32.12
C VAL A 680 72.51 110.93 31.92
N LEU A 681 71.22 111.26 31.88
CA LEU A 681 70.75 112.64 31.78
C LEU A 681 71.15 113.48 33.00
N LEU A 682 71.03 112.92 34.21
CA LEU A 682 71.47 113.57 35.44
C LEU A 682 73.00 113.76 35.48
N MET A 683 73.78 112.78 35.03
CA MET A 683 75.24 112.92 34.90
C MET A 683 75.62 114.06 33.94
N LYS A 684 74.98 114.13 32.77
CA LYS A 684 75.17 115.26 31.84
C LYS A 684 74.76 116.60 32.46
N SER A 685 73.68 116.62 33.23
CA SER A 685 73.26 117.83 33.97
C SER A 685 74.30 118.27 35.01
N ILE A 686 74.94 117.31 35.71
CA ILE A 686 76.03 117.58 36.66
C ILE A 686 77.29 118.08 35.93
N GLU A 687 77.67 117.47 34.81
CA GLU A 687 78.77 117.94 33.97
C GLU A 687 78.53 119.40 33.51
N ASN A 688 77.34 119.68 32.97
CA ASN A 688 76.93 121.04 32.60
C ASN A 688 76.93 122.01 33.79
N THR A 689 76.67 121.53 35.02
CA THR A 689 76.73 122.38 36.21
C THR A 689 78.16 122.88 36.48
N SER A 690 79.16 122.06 36.18
CA SER A 690 80.56 122.48 36.29
C SER A 690 80.94 123.51 35.23
N ASP A 691 80.49 123.33 33.98
CA ASP A 691 80.69 124.31 32.90
C ASP A 691 79.98 125.63 33.22
N MET A 692 78.73 125.58 33.69
CA MET A 692 77.98 126.75 34.15
C MET A 692 78.67 127.46 35.31
N ARG A 693 79.33 126.73 36.23
CA ARG A 693 80.15 127.35 37.30
C ARG A 693 81.40 128.03 36.74
N HIS A 694 82.07 127.44 35.77
CA HIS A 694 83.21 128.07 35.08
C HIS A 694 82.75 129.30 34.29
N GLU A 695 81.60 129.23 33.63
CA GLU A 695 81.02 130.34 32.89
C GLU A 695 80.60 131.48 33.84
N ILE A 696 80.01 131.17 35.01
CA ILE A 696 79.78 132.17 36.07
C ILE A 696 81.10 132.78 36.55
N PHE A 697 82.15 131.99 36.74
CA PHE A 697 83.46 132.51 37.13
C PHE A 697 84.06 133.40 36.03
N HIS A 698 83.96 133.00 34.76
CA HIS A 698 84.41 133.77 33.61
C HIS A 698 83.62 135.06 33.46
N LEU A 699 82.28 135.01 33.57
CA LEU A 699 81.41 136.18 33.55
C LEU A 699 81.70 137.12 34.72
N ASN A 700 81.98 136.61 35.92
CA ASN A 700 82.40 137.46 37.05
C ASN A 700 83.78 138.08 36.81
N ARG A 701 84.73 137.33 36.23
CA ARG A 701 86.04 137.84 35.84
C ARG A 701 85.93 138.88 34.71
N ASP A 702 85.05 138.67 33.76
CA ASP A 702 84.82 139.58 32.65
C ASP A 702 84.04 140.80 33.09
N LEU A 703 83.08 140.66 34.02
CA LEU A 703 82.41 141.77 34.69
C LEU A 703 83.42 142.64 35.47
N THR A 704 84.36 142.02 36.20
CA THR A 704 85.41 142.76 36.89
C THR A 704 86.39 143.43 35.93
N ARG A 705 86.76 142.77 34.82
CA ARG A 705 87.54 143.40 33.74
C ARG A 705 86.79 144.54 33.08
N GLU A 706 85.51 144.39 32.76
CA GLU A 706 84.69 145.44 32.16
C GLU A 706 84.47 146.58 33.15
N ARG A 707 84.37 146.33 34.46
CA ARG A 707 84.40 147.40 35.48
C ARG A 707 85.73 148.15 35.49
N LEU A 708 86.86 147.44 35.44
CA LEU A 708 88.18 148.05 35.32
C LEU A 708 88.37 148.79 33.99
N LYS A 709 87.79 148.27 32.91
CA LYS A 709 87.81 148.86 31.58
C LYS A 709 86.90 150.07 31.50
N VAL A 710 85.76 150.10 32.19
CA VAL A 710 84.93 151.29 32.34
C VAL A 710 85.68 152.33 33.16
N MET A 711 86.38 151.97 34.23
CA MET A 711 87.30 152.90 34.92
C MET A 711 88.40 153.43 33.98
N ALA A 712 89.06 152.55 33.23
CA ALA A 712 90.10 152.94 32.28
C ALA A 712 89.53 153.76 31.10
N LEU A 713 88.33 153.47 30.64
CA LEU A 713 87.62 154.22 29.60
C LEU A 713 87.08 155.55 30.14
N GLU A 714 86.73 155.65 31.41
CA GLU A 714 86.44 156.92 32.10
C GLU A 714 87.71 157.80 32.16
N GLU A 715 88.88 157.19 32.39
CA GLU A 715 90.19 157.87 32.29
C GLU A 715 90.56 158.22 30.82
N GLU A 716 90.29 157.34 29.84
CA GLU A 716 90.54 157.61 28.41
C GLU A 716 89.53 158.61 27.82
N VAL A 717 88.32 158.74 28.37
CA VAL A 717 87.35 159.79 28.01
C VAL A 717 87.86 161.19 28.44
N GLN A 718 88.75 161.29 29.44
CA GLN A 718 89.38 162.56 29.80
C GLN A 718 90.48 163.02 28.82
N THR A 719 90.93 162.18 27.87
CA THR A 719 91.85 162.58 26.78
C THR A 719 91.62 161.76 25.50
N PRO A 720 90.98 162.31 24.45
CA PRO A 720 90.51 161.49 23.34
C PRO A 720 91.56 161.34 22.24
N LEU A 721 91.90 160.10 21.90
CA LEU A 721 92.51 159.74 20.61
C LEU A 721 91.96 158.40 20.15
N ASN A 722 90.88 158.46 19.36
CA ASN A 722 90.18 157.29 18.86
C ASN A 722 90.60 157.01 17.41
N ILE A 723 91.14 155.83 17.11
CA ILE A 723 91.28 155.34 15.73
C ILE A 723 90.92 153.83 15.68
N HIS A 724 89.85 153.56 14.92
CA HIS A 724 89.19 152.28 14.58
C HIS A 724 90.03 150.99 14.57
N ARG A 725 89.37 149.84 14.76
CA ARG A 725 89.34 148.78 13.70
C ARG A 725 88.47 147.54 14.00
N TRP A 726 87.70 147.14 12.99
CA TRP A 726 87.15 145.79 12.81
C TRP A 726 88.24 144.71 12.63
N ARG A 727 87.91 143.43 12.91
CA ARG A 727 88.55 142.25 12.29
C ARG A 727 87.63 141.01 12.19
N LYS A 728 87.75 140.28 11.06
CA LYS A 728 86.99 139.10 10.60
C LYS A 728 87.37 137.78 11.29
N LEU A 729 86.41 136.84 11.38
CA LEU A 729 86.52 135.44 11.81
C LEU A 729 86.80 134.48 10.64
N GLU A 730 87.63 133.45 10.87
CA GLU A 730 87.92 132.35 9.93
C GLU A 730 87.07 131.10 10.22
N PHE A 731 86.72 130.36 9.16
CA PHE A 731 86.13 129.02 9.20
C PHE A 731 86.89 128.12 8.20
N SER A 732 86.90 126.80 8.41
CA SER A 732 87.32 125.80 7.41
C SER A 732 86.49 124.51 7.59
N ASP A 733 85.80 124.10 6.52
CA ASP A 733 84.99 122.87 6.41
C ASP A 733 85.81 121.69 5.83
N PRO A 734 85.58 120.43 6.23
CA PRO A 734 86.22 119.24 5.64
C PRO A 734 85.70 118.86 4.24
N SER A 735 86.57 118.25 3.42
CA SER A 735 86.37 117.99 1.98
C SER A 735 85.46 116.80 1.65
N ALA A 736 84.64 116.95 0.60
CA ALA A 736 83.66 115.97 0.07
C ALA A 736 84.21 114.55 -0.18
N TYR A 737 85.53 114.40 -0.36
CA TYR A 737 86.18 113.11 -0.60
C TYR A 737 86.11 112.16 0.62
N GLU A 738 86.23 112.69 1.84
CA GLU A 738 86.16 111.88 3.07
C GLU A 738 84.75 111.31 3.29
N MET A 739 83.74 112.07 2.89
CA MET A 739 82.33 111.65 2.95
C MET A 739 82.04 110.52 1.95
N LEU A 740 82.57 110.63 0.72
CA LEU A 740 82.39 109.61 -0.32
C LEU A 740 83.03 108.27 0.04
N ASN A 741 84.23 108.29 0.62
CA ASN A 741 84.90 107.07 1.11
C ASN A 741 84.12 106.37 2.23
N LYS A 742 83.50 107.15 3.13
CA LYS A 742 82.65 106.60 4.19
C LYS A 742 81.40 105.92 3.63
N ILE A 743 80.78 106.52 2.60
CA ILE A 743 79.60 105.96 1.94
C ILE A 743 79.93 104.64 1.23
N GLN A 744 81.02 104.58 0.47
CA GLN A 744 81.42 103.35 -0.24
C GLN A 744 81.76 102.20 0.72
N PHE A 745 82.40 102.50 1.87
CA PHE A 745 82.70 101.50 2.88
C PHE A 745 81.43 100.91 3.50
N LEU A 746 80.43 101.76 3.76
CA LEU A 746 79.13 101.33 4.29
C LEU A 746 78.35 100.49 3.27
N GLN A 747 78.36 100.87 1.98
CA GLN A 747 77.70 100.10 0.92
C GLN A 747 78.29 98.69 0.76
N LYS A 748 79.62 98.54 0.78
CA LYS A 748 80.28 97.21 0.74
C LYS A 748 79.91 96.35 1.94
N ARG A 749 79.75 96.95 3.13
CA ARG A 749 79.35 96.23 4.35
C ARG A 749 77.90 95.75 4.28
N VAL A 750 77.00 96.57 3.72
CA VAL A 750 75.58 96.21 3.55
C VAL A 750 75.43 95.03 2.59
N ILE A 751 76.12 95.05 1.44
CA ILE A 751 76.09 93.94 0.46
C ILE A 751 76.61 92.63 1.06
N LYS A 752 77.66 92.70 1.89
CA LYS A 752 78.20 91.51 2.57
C LYS A 752 77.23 90.95 3.61
N MET A 753 76.51 91.82 4.33
CA MET A 753 75.50 91.37 5.30
C MET A 753 74.24 90.83 4.64
N SER A 754 73.78 91.40 3.53
CA SER A 754 72.63 90.87 2.80
C SER A 754 72.91 89.47 2.23
N ALA A 755 74.11 89.23 1.70
CA ALA A 755 74.52 87.89 1.25
C ALA A 755 74.52 86.84 2.38
N LEU A 756 74.99 87.21 3.58
CA LEU A 756 74.98 86.33 4.75
C LEU A 756 73.57 86.02 5.27
N ILE A 757 72.64 86.96 5.16
CA ILE A 757 71.23 86.74 5.54
C ILE A 757 70.58 85.74 4.57
N ILE A 758 70.77 85.91 3.26
CA ILE A 758 70.23 84.99 2.24
C ILE A 758 70.74 83.56 2.44
N ASP A 759 72.03 83.39 2.78
CA ASP A 759 72.61 82.06 3.04
C ASP A 759 72.04 81.41 4.31
N LYS A 760 71.82 82.20 5.38
CA LYS A 760 71.16 81.72 6.59
C LYS A 760 69.69 81.36 6.35
N GLU A 761 68.98 82.12 5.51
CA GLU A 761 67.57 81.88 5.19
C GLU A 761 67.39 80.61 4.35
N LYS A 762 68.29 80.34 3.39
CA LYS A 762 68.36 79.06 2.69
C LYS A 762 68.60 77.88 3.65
N ARG A 763 69.55 78.01 4.57
CA ARG A 763 69.81 76.97 5.58
C ARG A 763 68.59 76.68 6.46
N VAL A 764 67.82 77.71 6.83
CA VAL A 764 66.58 77.52 7.60
C VAL A 764 65.54 76.76 6.77
N GLN A 765 65.31 77.16 5.51
CA GLN A 765 64.39 76.46 4.61
C GLN A 765 64.77 74.99 4.40
N ASP A 766 66.05 74.68 4.24
CA ASP A 766 66.52 73.30 4.08
C ASP A 766 66.30 72.47 5.36
N THR A 767 66.52 73.06 6.53
CA THR A 767 66.24 72.39 7.82
C THR A 767 64.75 72.19 8.07
N GLU A 768 63.88 73.12 7.66
CA GLU A 768 62.43 72.97 7.76
C GLU A 768 61.90 71.89 6.83
N LYS A 769 62.40 71.82 5.58
CA LYS A 769 62.07 70.73 4.65
C LYS A 769 62.50 69.37 5.21
N LEU A 770 63.70 69.28 5.77
CA LEU A 770 64.19 68.05 6.39
C LEU A 770 63.34 67.64 7.61
N TYR A 771 62.94 68.60 8.43
CA TYR A 771 62.08 68.35 9.59
C TYR A 771 60.67 67.88 9.19
N ILE A 772 60.07 68.50 8.16
CA ILE A 772 58.76 68.09 7.63
C ILE A 772 58.84 66.66 7.07
N ASN A 773 59.88 66.36 6.27
CA ASN A 773 60.09 65.02 5.72
C ASN A 773 60.30 63.97 6.82
N LEU A 774 61.08 64.26 7.86
CA LEU A 774 61.26 63.37 9.01
C LEU A 774 59.96 63.17 9.79
N ARG A 775 59.16 64.23 9.98
CA ARG A 775 57.85 64.15 10.64
C ARG A 775 56.87 63.29 9.84
N GLU A 776 56.89 63.40 8.51
CA GLU A 776 56.04 62.59 7.63
C GLU A 776 56.45 61.12 7.64
N ILE A 777 57.76 60.83 7.64
CA ILE A 777 58.28 59.46 7.77
C ILE A 777 57.94 58.87 9.15
N MET A 778 58.07 59.65 10.23
CA MET A 778 57.70 59.18 11.58
C MET A 778 56.19 58.96 11.73
N ALA A 779 55.35 59.75 11.06
CA ALA A 779 53.90 59.54 11.02
C ALA A 779 53.50 58.29 10.21
N ARG A 780 54.33 57.87 9.25
CA ARG A 780 54.15 56.65 8.44
C ARG A 780 54.73 55.39 9.10
N GLN A 781 55.50 55.50 10.19
CA GLN A 781 55.97 54.33 10.92
C GLN A 781 54.85 53.76 11.82
N PRO A 782 54.46 52.48 11.66
CA PRO A 782 53.48 51.85 12.51
C PRO A 782 54.01 51.78 13.94
N GLY A 783 53.21 52.23 14.92
CA GLY A 783 53.60 52.21 16.33
C GLY A 783 53.99 50.80 16.83
N PRO A 784 54.67 50.69 17.99
CA PRO A 784 55.16 49.41 18.51
C PRO A 784 54.07 48.34 18.61
N GLN A 785 52.84 48.73 18.94
CA GLN A 785 51.68 47.83 19.03
C GLN A 785 51.24 47.30 17.65
N MET A 786 51.26 48.14 16.61
CA MET A 786 50.90 47.73 15.25
C MET A 786 51.97 46.80 14.66
N THR A 787 53.24 47.03 14.98
CA THR A 787 54.35 46.14 14.58
C THR A 787 54.25 44.78 15.26
N ILE A 788 53.87 44.74 16.55
CA ILE A 788 53.61 43.49 17.27
C ILE A 788 52.38 42.77 16.71
N ALA A 789 51.31 43.49 16.37
CA ALA A 789 50.12 42.93 15.74
C ALA A 789 50.44 42.33 14.37
N LEU A 790 51.23 43.03 13.55
CA LEU A 790 51.65 42.57 12.23
C LEU A 790 52.56 41.34 12.32
N ASN A 791 53.46 41.29 13.31
CA ASN A 791 54.28 40.10 13.55
C ASN A 791 53.45 38.90 14.04
N LYS A 792 52.42 39.13 14.86
CA LYS A 792 51.47 38.08 15.26
C LYS A 792 50.64 37.57 14.08
N THR A 793 50.11 38.45 13.25
CA THR A 793 49.33 38.03 12.06
C THR A 793 50.23 37.33 11.05
N ARG A 794 51.47 37.79 10.85
CA ARG A 794 52.45 37.13 9.96
C ARG A 794 52.87 35.75 10.48
N LYS A 795 52.98 35.58 11.80
CA LYS A 795 53.22 34.26 12.42
C LYS A 795 52.01 33.35 12.26
N ALA A 796 50.80 33.84 12.55
CA ALA A 796 49.56 33.09 12.35
C ALA A 796 49.34 32.69 10.88
N LEU A 797 49.69 33.56 9.93
CA LEU A 797 49.63 33.27 8.49
C LEU A 797 50.64 32.18 8.10
N ARG A 798 51.84 32.20 8.69
CA ARG A 798 52.86 31.17 8.46
C ARG A 798 52.43 29.82 9.05
N ASP A 799 51.86 29.82 10.25
CA ASP A 799 51.35 28.60 10.90
C ASP A 799 50.13 28.03 10.14
N ARG A 800 49.22 28.88 9.66
CA ARG A 800 48.13 28.46 8.74
C ARG A 800 48.67 27.96 7.40
N GLY A 801 49.70 28.60 6.85
CA GLY A 801 50.36 28.14 5.62
C GLY A 801 51.01 26.76 5.78
N ASN A 802 51.60 26.49 6.94
CA ASN A 802 52.13 25.16 7.26
C ASN A 802 51.02 24.11 7.43
N LYS A 803 49.91 24.45 8.09
CA LYS A 803 48.73 23.57 8.18
C LYS A 803 48.13 23.29 6.80
N MET A 804 48.03 24.31 5.94
CA MET A 804 47.59 24.16 4.56
C MET A 804 48.50 23.19 3.80
N LYS A 805 49.82 23.28 3.97
CA LYS A 805 50.76 22.33 3.36
C LYS A 805 50.55 20.90 3.86
N CYS A 806 50.30 20.69 5.14
CA CYS A 806 49.96 19.36 5.68
C CYS A 806 48.66 18.83 5.08
N LEU A 807 47.61 19.65 5.02
CA LEU A 807 46.33 19.28 4.42
C LEU A 807 46.44 19.00 2.92
N VAL A 808 47.27 19.76 2.19
CA VAL A 808 47.58 19.49 0.78
C VAL A 808 48.34 18.18 0.61
N SER A 809 49.29 17.85 1.51
CA SER A 809 49.95 16.54 1.47
C SER A 809 49.01 15.38 1.83
N GLU A 810 48.07 15.58 2.76
CA GLU A 810 47.03 14.60 3.08
C GLU A 810 46.07 14.42 1.89
N LEU A 811 45.65 15.51 1.24
CA LEU A 811 44.85 15.47 0.01
C LEU A 811 45.57 14.72 -1.11
N ASN A 812 46.86 14.99 -1.33
CA ASN A 812 47.64 14.27 -2.34
C ASN A 812 47.77 12.78 -1.99
N MET A 813 47.87 12.41 -0.72
CA MET A 813 47.88 11.00 -0.29
C MET A 813 46.55 10.33 -0.61
N TYR A 814 45.42 10.96 -0.27
CA TYR A 814 44.10 10.45 -0.61
C TYR A 814 43.86 10.40 -2.13
N GLU A 815 44.39 11.35 -2.89
CA GLU A 815 44.32 11.35 -4.34
C GLU A 815 45.09 10.16 -4.95
N VAL A 816 46.24 9.81 -4.36
CA VAL A 816 46.98 8.59 -4.71
C VAL A 816 46.18 7.32 -4.36
N GLU A 817 45.60 7.23 -3.16
CA GLU A 817 44.75 6.09 -2.76
C GLU A 817 43.53 5.95 -3.69
N ILE A 818 42.87 7.06 -4.05
CA ILE A 818 41.74 7.07 -4.99
C ILE A 818 42.19 6.57 -6.37
N ASN A 819 43.39 6.96 -6.82
CA ASN A 819 43.93 6.49 -8.10
C ASN A 819 44.30 4.99 -8.06
N GLU A 820 44.79 4.47 -6.93
CA GLU A 820 44.98 3.04 -6.71
C GLU A 820 43.65 2.27 -6.74
N TYR A 821 42.61 2.78 -6.07
CA TYR A 821 41.27 2.19 -6.13
C TYR A 821 40.65 2.25 -7.53
N LYS A 822 40.87 3.33 -8.28
CA LYS A 822 40.45 3.42 -9.70
C LYS A 822 41.19 2.39 -10.55
N PHE A 823 42.48 2.20 -10.34
CA PHE A 823 43.26 1.20 -11.05
C PHE A 823 42.79 -0.23 -10.70
N ASP A 824 42.50 -0.51 -9.44
CA ASP A 824 41.94 -1.80 -9.01
C ASP A 824 40.53 -2.03 -9.58
N MET A 825 39.68 -1.00 -9.63
CA MET A 825 38.36 -1.04 -10.28
C MET A 825 38.47 -1.32 -11.79
N GLU A 826 39.44 -0.70 -12.47
CA GLU A 826 39.73 -0.98 -13.88
C GLU A 826 40.26 -2.40 -14.09
N ARG A 827 41.13 -2.90 -13.18
CA ARG A 827 41.61 -4.28 -13.19
C ARG A 827 40.47 -5.27 -13.01
N MET A 828 39.63 -5.09 -11.99
CA MET A 828 38.46 -5.92 -11.74
C MET A 828 37.47 -5.86 -12.91
N SER A 829 37.28 -4.69 -13.53
CA SER A 829 36.44 -4.55 -14.73
C SER A 829 37.02 -5.32 -15.92
N LYS A 830 38.35 -5.28 -16.12
CA LYS A 830 39.02 -6.10 -17.14
C LYS A 830 38.88 -7.59 -16.85
N GLU A 831 39.07 -8.03 -15.62
CA GLU A 831 38.87 -9.43 -15.21
C GLU A 831 37.42 -9.90 -15.41
N ILE A 832 36.43 -9.06 -15.10
CA ILE A 832 35.02 -9.33 -15.38
C ILE A 832 34.77 -9.41 -16.90
N CYS A 833 35.34 -8.52 -17.70
CA CYS A 833 35.25 -8.58 -19.16
C CYS A 833 35.90 -9.84 -19.73
N GLU A 834 37.04 -10.28 -19.18
CA GLU A 834 37.71 -11.53 -19.54
C GLU A 834 36.90 -12.76 -19.13
N LEU A 835 36.30 -12.76 -17.94
CA LEU A 835 35.38 -13.82 -17.51
C LEU A 835 34.13 -13.87 -18.39
N LYS A 836 33.57 -12.72 -18.75
CA LYS A 836 32.41 -12.61 -19.64
C LYS A 836 32.74 -13.11 -21.05
N THR A 837 33.92 -12.79 -21.58
CA THR A 837 34.39 -13.34 -22.87
C THR A 837 34.67 -14.84 -22.80
N LYS A 838 35.29 -15.35 -21.72
CA LYS A 838 35.47 -16.79 -21.47
C LYS A 838 34.13 -17.52 -21.37
N TYR A 839 33.17 -16.96 -20.64
CA TYR A 839 31.81 -17.50 -20.51
C TYR A 839 31.08 -17.54 -21.86
N TYR A 840 31.10 -16.47 -22.64
CA TYR A 840 30.48 -16.48 -23.97
C TYR A 840 31.20 -17.40 -24.95
N ALA A 841 32.52 -17.55 -24.86
CA ALA A 841 33.27 -18.53 -25.64
C ALA A 841 32.89 -19.96 -25.26
N GLN A 842 32.70 -20.26 -23.97
CA GLN A 842 32.22 -21.55 -23.50
C GLN A 842 30.77 -21.82 -23.90
N LYS A 843 29.90 -20.81 -23.85
CA LYS A 843 28.52 -20.89 -24.35
C LYS A 843 28.48 -21.15 -25.86
N ARG A 844 29.32 -20.48 -26.67
CA ARG A 844 29.48 -20.77 -28.10
C ARG A 844 30.01 -22.18 -28.36
N LYS A 845 30.95 -22.68 -27.55
CA LYS A 845 31.45 -24.06 -27.64
C LYS A 845 30.36 -25.09 -27.31
N LEU A 846 29.56 -24.85 -26.28
CA LEU A 846 28.42 -25.70 -25.91
C LEU A 846 27.30 -25.66 -26.95
N GLN A 847 27.08 -24.51 -27.59
CA GLN A 847 26.10 -24.37 -28.66
C GLN A 847 26.54 -25.09 -29.94
N LYS A 848 27.82 -24.98 -30.32
CA LYS A 848 28.42 -25.80 -31.39
C LYS A 848 28.41 -27.30 -31.09
N ALA A 849 28.59 -27.70 -29.82
CA ALA A 849 28.48 -29.09 -29.41
C ALA A 849 27.03 -29.62 -29.44
N LYS A 850 26.03 -28.75 -29.24
CA LYS A 850 24.61 -29.08 -29.44
C LYS A 850 24.25 -29.18 -30.92
N GLU A 851 24.78 -28.30 -31.77
CA GLU A 851 24.58 -28.34 -33.23
C GLU A 851 25.28 -29.54 -33.89
N ASN A 852 26.42 -30.00 -33.36
CA ASN A 852 27.12 -31.20 -33.83
C ASN A 852 26.50 -32.54 -33.36
N LYS A 853 25.46 -32.52 -32.51
CA LYS A 853 24.70 -33.72 -32.12
C LYS A 853 23.43 -33.95 -32.95
N SER A 854 23.12 -33.06 -33.90
CA SER A 854 21.90 -33.12 -34.71
C SER A 854 22.17 -33.12 -36.23
N LYS A 855 23.23 -33.79 -36.69
CA LYS A 855 23.43 -34.15 -38.11
C LYS A 855 24.23 -35.46 -38.26
N SER A 856 23.51 -36.58 -38.27
CA SER A 856 23.93 -37.81 -38.97
C SER A 856 22.73 -38.34 -39.73
N LEU A 857 22.95 -38.77 -40.98
CA LEU A 857 21.97 -39.16 -42.01
C LEU A 857 21.42 -37.89 -42.71
N THR A 858 21.68 -37.60 -43.99
CA THR A 858 21.84 -38.48 -45.16
C THR A 858 22.52 -37.68 -46.29
N GLU A 859 23.48 -38.28 -47.00
CA GLU A 859 23.89 -37.92 -48.38
C GLU A 859 22.73 -38.18 -49.38
N PRO A 860 22.72 -37.77 -50.69
CA PRO A 860 23.91 -37.60 -51.56
C PRO A 860 23.85 -36.58 -52.76
N ILE A 861 25.02 -36.44 -53.42
CA ILE A 861 25.28 -36.38 -54.90
C ILE A 861 25.35 -35.01 -55.69
N LEU A 862 26.53 -34.83 -56.33
CA LEU A 862 26.95 -34.08 -57.56
C LEU A 862 27.66 -32.68 -57.46
N PRO A 863 28.59 -32.34 -58.39
CA PRO A 863 29.97 -32.00 -58.04
C PRO A 863 30.51 -30.61 -58.50
N ALA A 864 31.55 -30.17 -57.79
CA ALA A 864 32.70 -29.28 -58.10
C ALA A 864 32.62 -28.20 -59.21
N LEU A 865 32.94 -26.95 -58.83
CA LEU A 865 33.89 -26.02 -59.52
C LEU A 865 34.31 -24.87 -58.54
N PRO A 866 35.52 -24.27 -58.64
CA PRO A 866 36.21 -23.61 -57.52
C PRO A 866 36.29 -22.05 -57.67
N PRO A 867 37.10 -21.29 -56.89
CA PRO A 867 36.63 -20.31 -55.92
C PRO A 867 36.86 -18.85 -56.33
N MET A 868 35.90 -17.96 -56.04
CA MET A 868 36.11 -16.50 -56.15
C MET A 868 35.62 -15.80 -54.87
N LYS A 869 36.57 -15.12 -54.23
CA LYS A 869 36.46 -14.31 -53.00
C LYS A 869 35.31 -13.30 -53.08
N PRO A 870 34.47 -13.13 -52.04
CA PRO A 870 33.65 -11.95 -51.94
C PRO A 870 34.27 -10.88 -51.04
N LYS A 871 34.18 -9.67 -51.56
CA LYS A 871 34.49 -8.36 -50.99
C LYS A 871 33.80 -8.16 -49.64
N LYS A 872 34.54 -7.57 -48.69
CA LYS A 872 33.99 -6.95 -47.48
C LYS A 872 33.21 -5.70 -47.88
N PHE A 873 31.94 -5.65 -47.50
CA PHE A 873 31.14 -4.44 -47.52
C PHE A 873 31.54 -3.55 -46.33
N PHE A 874 31.68 -2.26 -46.61
CA PHE A 874 31.89 -1.20 -45.64
C PHE A 874 30.62 -1.00 -44.81
N GLY A 875 30.74 -1.12 -43.49
CA GLY A 875 29.73 -0.65 -42.53
C GLY A 875 29.99 0.82 -42.22
N GLY A 876 29.02 1.68 -42.53
CA GLY A 876 29.05 3.10 -42.24
C GLY A 876 29.09 3.36 -40.73
N GLY A 877 30.08 4.14 -40.31
CA GLY A 877 30.14 4.72 -38.97
C GLY A 877 29.20 5.91 -38.90
N PHE A 878 28.16 5.80 -38.07
CA PHE A 878 27.52 6.95 -37.46
C PHE A 878 28.28 7.27 -36.17
N ASN A 879 29.07 8.36 -36.19
CA ASN A 879 29.56 9.02 -34.99
C ASN A 879 28.42 9.87 -34.43
N MET A 880 27.70 9.34 -33.45
CA MET A 880 26.96 10.16 -32.49
C MET A 880 27.95 10.55 -31.39
N THR A 881 28.70 11.63 -31.59
CA THR A 881 29.33 12.36 -30.48
C THR A 881 28.23 13.10 -29.74
N ILE A 882 27.58 12.43 -28.80
CA ILE A 882 26.91 13.10 -27.70
C ILE A 882 28.00 13.41 -26.68
N ALA A 883 28.26 14.70 -26.50
CA ALA A 883 29.02 15.21 -25.37
C ALA A 883 28.28 14.82 -24.09
N THR A 884 28.86 13.92 -23.30
CA THR A 884 28.56 13.85 -21.88
C THR A 884 29.18 15.05 -21.21
N SER A 885 28.29 15.87 -20.66
CA SER A 885 28.58 16.93 -19.70
C SER A 885 29.51 16.42 -18.62
N ARG A 886 30.65 17.11 -18.47
CA ARG A 886 31.22 17.35 -17.15
C ARG A 886 30.22 18.22 -16.39
N SER A 887 29.41 17.62 -15.52
CA SER A 887 29.00 18.31 -14.30
C SER A 887 30.06 17.99 -13.26
N SER A 888 30.94 18.96 -13.03
CA SER A 888 31.63 19.09 -11.76
C SER A 888 30.64 19.69 -10.77
N SER A 889 30.05 18.83 -9.94
CA SER A 889 29.60 19.19 -8.62
C SER A 889 30.82 19.41 -7.73
N ILE A 890 31.06 20.67 -7.37
CA ILE A 890 31.68 21.08 -6.10
C ILE A 890 30.47 21.46 -5.25
N LEU A 891 30.05 20.61 -4.32
CA LEU A 891 30.42 20.71 -2.90
C LEU A 891 30.07 22.08 -2.32
N ASP A 892 28.86 22.15 -1.75
CA ASP A 892 28.67 22.84 -0.49
C ASP A 892 29.71 22.35 0.52
N SER A 893 30.36 23.28 1.18
CA SER A 893 30.93 23.02 2.50
C SER A 893 30.79 24.25 3.38
N ALA A 894 30.22 23.99 4.55
CA ALA A 894 30.47 24.72 5.78
C ALA A 894 31.97 25.04 6.01
#